data_AF-A0A9P5P6F9-F1
#
_entry.id   AF-A0A9P5P6F9-F1
#
_cell.length_a   1.000
_cell.length_b   1.000
_cell.length_c   1.000
_cell.angle_alpha   90.00
_cell.angle_beta   90.00
_cell.angle_gamma   90.00
#
_symmetry.space_group_name_H-M   'P 1'
#
loop_
_entity.id
_entity.type
_entity.pdbx_description
1 polymer ?
#
loop_
_entity_poly.entity_id
_entity_poly.type
_entity_poly.pdbx_seq_one_letter_code
_entity_poly.pdbx_strand_id
1 'polypeptide(L)'
;MSQNNVLIVGAGPTGLSLALLLLRNGLSVRIIEKQLQFHPGERGAGIMCRTLELYKLLGILPDILKQSTPCAEYIGYRSSPDDGEPPRLAPFMEHMEDTQARPMHNPRMLGQNLHEQILREHILADYGVEVELGTELRSFEQYADHVVAHTVKTVNSKEENFNVDWLIGADGARSVVRKHLGLTFFGETPTEMEAVIGDIHVVGDSVKDDQILNGWTIWGQFNSGIAVSMRAVPGQNLFNFIIRSQQGMLDVDKVVSSREELIKLFYKVTGRTDIQFGELVRMGVWRPNIRMVNEFGKGRVFVAGDAGHVHSPTGAQGMNSGVQDSFNLAWKLALVHKGLSPQFILGSYSQERLRVIASTLNKTTELFAKEFSGKQQQTQPTQYFTRGYELRMLGINYRDSTLVLDEKNLENDTEAVDAYRSGDNGVVQGGDRAPDAPSLTHLGHTIGTTLFDTFKSNHHTALIFPGSGDQVPQVKQALETFREYPAGLVKTVLILPGFSCFGILSELSDMAVVDTQGYAHKNYAIEQDEATVVIASTPPYYSYAMVYRCASLKSCTVSSRRPRSWNNGQSSPPIALSRIHRDIDFIPSVELWNYTRSLAYYQTCSSKARYRLTISVINLRPMMASPHVHHFYLKKTENTPARPFFSFKFPLLLINLFTWHNPLFLGQNIHERILREHIFADYGVQVELGTELRSFEQHADHVVAHVVKTADLKEEGMKVDWLNGAGGTQSTVRKQLGLTFVGDSPTEMEAILSDIHIVGRLH
;
A
#
# COMPACT_ATOMS: atom_id res chain seq x y z
N MET A 1 -3.59 25.16 25.97
CA MET A 1 -3.74 24.11 24.94
C MET A 1 -2.34 23.67 24.56
N SER A 2 -2.12 22.38 24.31
CA SER A 2 -0.84 21.88 23.77
C SER A 2 -0.54 22.60 22.45
N GLN A 3 0.72 22.98 22.23
CA GLN A 3 1.04 23.97 21.19
C GLN A 3 1.22 23.36 19.79
N ASN A 4 1.33 22.03 19.69
CA ASN A 4 1.31 21.25 18.45
C ASN A 4 0.70 19.87 18.73
N ASN A 5 -0.19 19.40 17.86
CA ASN A 5 -0.92 18.14 18.05
C ASN A 5 -0.30 17.00 17.22
N VAL A 6 0.38 17.35 16.12
CA VAL A 6 1.06 16.39 15.23
C VAL A 6 2.51 16.80 15.00
N LEU A 7 3.44 15.85 15.14
CA LEU A 7 4.83 16.00 14.69
C LEU A 7 5.03 15.29 13.35
N ILE A 8 5.52 16.02 12.34
CA ILE A 8 6.00 15.47 11.07
C ILE A 8 7.52 15.55 11.05
N VAL A 9 8.16 14.44 10.71
CA VAL A 9 9.62 14.28 10.72
C VAL A 9 10.11 14.10 9.29
N GLY A 10 10.86 15.08 8.77
CA GLY A 10 11.34 15.13 7.38
C GLY A 10 10.48 16.05 6.51
N ALA A 11 11.11 17.03 5.85
CA ALA A 11 10.42 18.06 5.07
C ALA A 11 10.51 17.86 3.54
N GLY A 12 10.52 16.59 3.09
CA GLY A 12 10.34 16.25 1.68
C GLY A 12 8.87 16.37 1.21
N PRO A 13 8.55 16.02 -0.05
CA PRO A 13 7.23 16.27 -0.65
C PRO A 13 6.08 15.60 0.09
N THR A 14 6.32 14.39 0.65
CA THR A 14 5.40 13.69 1.56
C THR A 14 5.12 14.50 2.82
N GLY A 15 6.15 14.86 3.59
CA GLY A 15 5.98 15.57 4.87
C GLY A 15 5.29 16.91 4.70
N LEU A 16 5.66 17.66 3.64
CA LEU A 16 5.04 18.94 3.30
C LEU A 16 3.59 18.78 2.80
N SER A 17 3.29 17.80 1.95
CA SER A 17 1.90 17.53 1.54
C SER A 17 1.03 17.17 2.75
N LEU A 18 1.54 16.32 3.64
CA LEU A 18 0.86 15.93 4.87
C LEU A 18 0.63 17.13 5.81
N ALA A 19 1.63 18.00 5.97
CA ALA A 19 1.50 19.23 6.76
C ALA A 19 0.36 20.12 6.24
N LEU A 20 0.37 20.44 4.94
CA LEU A 20 -0.63 21.30 4.32
C LEU A 20 -2.04 20.70 4.39
N LEU A 21 -2.18 19.38 4.25
CA LEU A 21 -3.45 18.67 4.41
C LEU A 21 -3.99 18.70 5.85
N LEU A 22 -3.13 18.46 6.84
CA LEU A 22 -3.53 18.45 8.26
C LEU A 22 -3.88 19.88 8.74
N LEU A 23 -3.11 20.88 8.32
CA LEU A 23 -3.40 22.30 8.57
C LEU A 23 -4.73 22.73 7.93
N ARG A 24 -5.00 22.33 6.67
CA ARG A 24 -6.30 22.52 5.99
C ARG A 24 -7.47 21.79 6.67
N ASN A 25 -7.18 20.75 7.43
CA ASN A 25 -8.13 20.06 8.29
C ASN A 25 -8.20 20.65 9.72
N GLY A 26 -7.48 21.73 10.02
CA GLY A 26 -7.53 22.42 11.31
C GLY A 26 -6.76 21.73 12.44
N LEU A 27 -5.71 20.97 12.13
CA LEU A 27 -4.80 20.37 13.11
C LEU A 27 -3.50 21.18 13.20
N SER A 28 -3.01 21.45 14.41
CA SER A 28 -1.72 22.11 14.65
C SER A 28 -0.56 21.16 14.37
N VAL A 29 0.33 21.54 13.45
CA VAL A 29 1.44 20.72 12.93
C VAL A 29 2.78 21.36 13.27
N ARG A 30 3.68 20.58 13.89
CA ARG A 30 5.12 20.84 13.94
C ARG A 30 5.79 20.02 12.83
N ILE A 31 6.62 20.64 11.99
CA ILE A 31 7.38 19.92 10.96
C ILE A 31 8.88 20.22 11.09
N ILE A 32 9.67 19.15 11.31
CA ILE A 32 11.11 19.23 11.57
C ILE A 32 11.92 18.63 10.42
N GLU A 33 13.07 19.21 10.12
CA GLU A 33 14.05 18.68 9.16
C GLU A 33 15.46 18.82 9.73
N LYS A 34 16.27 17.78 9.61
CA LYS A 34 17.62 17.72 10.21
C LYS A 34 18.69 18.42 9.39
N GLN A 35 18.47 18.61 8.09
CA GLN A 35 19.36 19.44 7.27
C GLN A 35 19.28 20.91 7.70
N LEU A 36 20.39 21.64 7.61
CA LEU A 36 20.47 23.07 7.94
C LEU A 36 19.88 23.96 6.83
N GLN A 37 19.63 23.40 5.65
CA GLN A 37 19.12 24.06 4.45
C GLN A 37 18.23 23.08 3.68
N PHE A 38 17.32 23.59 2.85
CA PHE A 38 16.55 22.75 1.92
C PHE A 38 17.47 22.16 0.84
N HIS A 39 17.07 21.03 0.25
CA HIS A 39 17.92 20.31 -0.70
C HIS A 39 18.03 21.06 -2.05
N PRO A 40 19.25 21.38 -2.53
CA PRO A 40 19.44 22.00 -3.84
C PRO A 40 19.22 20.97 -4.97
N GLY A 41 18.68 21.41 -6.10
CA GLY A 41 18.53 20.58 -7.30
C GLY A 41 17.50 19.43 -7.21
N GLU A 42 17.50 18.58 -8.23
CA GLU A 42 16.49 17.57 -8.48
C GLU A 42 16.90 16.18 -7.98
N ARG A 43 16.01 15.55 -7.21
CA ARG A 43 16.03 14.10 -6.92
C ARG A 43 15.04 13.31 -7.79
N GLY A 44 14.03 14.01 -8.28
CA GLY A 44 13.05 13.60 -9.29
C GLY A 44 12.32 14.84 -9.81
N ALA A 45 11.60 14.69 -10.92
CA ALA A 45 10.85 15.80 -11.52
C ALA A 45 9.46 15.43 -12.09
N GLY A 46 9.17 14.15 -12.33
CA GLY A 46 7.89 13.72 -12.90
C GLY A 46 6.74 13.80 -11.89
N ILE A 47 5.76 14.67 -12.14
CA ILE A 47 4.48 14.73 -11.44
C ILE A 47 3.44 13.98 -12.27
N MET A 48 2.96 12.85 -11.75
CA MET A 48 2.02 11.97 -12.44
C MET A 48 0.60 12.52 -12.44
N CYS A 49 -0.20 12.10 -13.41
CA CYS A 49 -1.58 12.54 -13.64
C CYS A 49 -2.43 12.56 -12.37
N ARG A 50 -2.43 11.46 -11.60
CA ARG A 50 -3.14 11.38 -10.33
C ARG A 50 -2.68 12.43 -9.32
N THR A 51 -1.40 12.75 -9.28
CA THR A 51 -0.82 13.75 -8.38
C THR A 51 -1.24 15.18 -8.77
N LEU A 52 -1.36 15.47 -10.07
CA LEU A 52 -1.89 16.76 -10.56
C LEU A 52 -3.33 16.98 -10.08
N GLU A 53 -4.19 15.95 -10.17
CA GLU A 53 -5.54 16.00 -9.63
C GLU A 53 -5.52 16.29 -8.12
N LEU A 54 -4.68 15.58 -7.36
CA LEU A 54 -4.54 15.81 -5.92
C LEU A 54 -4.10 17.25 -5.59
N TYR A 55 -3.32 17.89 -6.46
CA TYR A 55 -2.99 19.31 -6.34
C TYR A 55 -4.12 20.26 -6.76
N LYS A 56 -5.10 19.83 -7.57
CA LYS A 56 -6.38 20.55 -7.71
C LYS A 56 -7.16 20.50 -6.39
N LEU A 57 -7.22 19.34 -5.73
CA LEU A 57 -7.88 19.17 -4.42
C LEU A 57 -7.19 19.94 -3.29
N LEU A 58 -5.86 20.13 -3.40
CA LEU A 58 -5.04 20.92 -2.48
C LEU A 58 -4.95 22.40 -2.89
N GLY A 59 -5.55 22.80 -4.02
CA GLY A 59 -5.56 24.18 -4.50
C GLY A 59 -4.22 24.74 -5.02
N ILE A 60 -3.12 23.96 -4.96
CA ILE A 60 -1.77 24.41 -5.38
C ILE A 60 -1.47 24.17 -6.86
N LEU A 61 -2.36 23.46 -7.58
CA LEU A 61 -2.14 23.12 -8.99
C LEU A 61 -1.83 24.32 -9.90
N PRO A 62 -2.42 25.53 -9.75
CA PRO A 62 -2.07 26.68 -10.58
C PRO A 62 -0.58 27.03 -10.53
N ASP A 63 0.04 27.01 -9.34
CA ASP A 63 1.47 27.29 -9.17
C ASP A 63 2.35 26.15 -9.70
N ILE A 64 1.91 24.90 -9.50
CA ILE A 64 2.56 23.72 -10.10
C ILE A 64 2.54 23.80 -11.63
N LEU A 65 1.41 24.15 -12.25
CA LEU A 65 1.28 24.27 -13.71
C LEU A 65 2.03 25.47 -14.30
N LYS A 66 2.20 26.54 -13.51
CA LYS A 66 2.96 27.76 -13.84
C LYS A 66 4.47 27.55 -13.84
N GLN A 67 4.99 26.68 -12.95
CA GLN A 67 6.43 26.40 -12.85
C GLN A 67 6.87 25.12 -13.59
N SER A 68 5.94 24.26 -14.01
CA SER A 68 6.24 23.00 -14.70
C SER A 68 6.13 23.09 -16.22
N THR A 69 6.85 22.23 -16.94
CA THR A 69 6.63 21.96 -18.37
C THR A 69 5.79 20.68 -18.57
N PRO A 70 5.26 20.43 -19.78
CA PRO A 70 4.79 19.10 -20.17
C PRO A 70 5.92 18.07 -20.06
N CYS A 71 5.57 16.80 -19.82
CA CYS A 71 6.53 15.72 -20.04
C CYS A 71 6.80 15.54 -21.53
N ALA A 72 8.06 15.31 -21.90
CA ALA A 72 8.43 14.97 -23.27
C ALA A 72 7.81 13.62 -23.68
N GLU A 73 7.27 13.56 -24.90
CA GLU A 73 6.71 12.32 -25.46
C GLU A 73 7.79 11.33 -25.90
N TYR A 74 8.94 11.86 -26.33
CA TYR A 74 10.08 11.11 -26.84
C TYR A 74 11.37 11.50 -26.11
N ILE A 75 12.29 10.55 -26.00
CA ILE A 75 13.69 10.76 -25.59
C ILE A 75 14.57 10.70 -26.84
N GLY A 76 15.47 11.66 -27.01
CA GLY A 76 16.49 11.63 -28.07
C GLY A 76 17.60 10.64 -27.71
N TYR A 77 17.87 9.66 -28.56
CA TYR A 77 18.84 8.60 -28.29
C TYR A 77 19.96 8.53 -29.35
N ARG A 78 21.20 8.52 -28.89
CA ARG A 78 22.44 8.45 -29.69
C ARG A 78 23.33 7.32 -29.18
N SER A 79 23.43 6.21 -29.92
CA SER A 79 24.18 5.02 -29.49
C SER A 79 25.72 5.13 -29.59
N SER A 80 26.22 6.33 -29.90
CA SER A 80 27.60 6.70 -30.27
C SER A 80 27.82 8.17 -29.84
N PRO A 81 29.07 8.66 -29.72
CA PRO A 81 29.35 10.10 -29.72
C PRO A 81 28.67 10.81 -30.90
N ASP A 82 28.33 12.07 -30.70
CA ASP A 82 27.58 12.88 -31.65
C ASP A 82 28.44 13.25 -32.87
N ASP A 83 27.98 12.83 -34.05
CA ASP A 83 28.61 13.00 -35.36
C ASP A 83 27.98 14.14 -36.18
N GLY A 84 26.89 14.75 -35.68
CA GLY A 84 26.14 15.81 -36.34
C GLY A 84 24.82 15.35 -36.98
N GLU A 85 24.55 14.04 -37.04
CA GLU A 85 23.25 13.50 -37.47
C GLU A 85 22.15 13.81 -36.43
N PRO A 86 20.84 13.78 -36.79
CA PRO A 86 19.76 13.90 -35.81
C PRO A 86 19.69 12.68 -34.87
N PRO A 87 19.26 12.84 -33.60
CA PRO A 87 19.12 11.73 -32.68
C PRO A 87 17.93 10.83 -33.05
N ARG A 88 17.95 9.56 -32.65
CA ARG A 88 16.81 8.65 -32.82
C ARG A 88 15.78 8.93 -31.74
N LEU A 89 14.53 9.21 -32.11
CA LEU A 89 13.46 9.40 -31.13
C LEU A 89 12.98 8.04 -30.60
N ALA A 90 13.02 7.89 -29.27
CA ALA A 90 12.49 6.73 -28.56
C ALA A 90 11.22 7.12 -27.78
N PRO A 91 10.07 6.43 -27.95
CA PRO A 91 8.85 6.76 -27.22
C PRO A 91 9.06 6.65 -25.71
N PHE A 92 8.56 7.63 -24.94
CA PHE A 92 8.66 7.70 -23.49
C PHE A 92 7.28 7.73 -22.83
N MET A 93 6.58 8.87 -22.90
CA MET A 93 5.21 9.06 -22.41
C MET A 93 4.30 9.43 -23.58
N GLU A 94 3.48 8.49 -24.05
CA GLU A 94 2.47 8.77 -25.09
C GLU A 94 1.56 9.95 -24.70
N HIS A 95 1.30 10.88 -25.63
CA HIS A 95 0.26 11.89 -25.42
C HIS A 95 -1.13 11.24 -25.46
N MET A 96 -1.96 11.52 -24.46
CA MET A 96 -3.36 11.09 -24.46
C MET A 96 -4.27 12.31 -24.29
N GLU A 97 -5.29 12.43 -25.12
CA GLU A 97 -6.31 13.47 -24.99
C GLU A 97 -7.03 13.39 -23.62
N ASP A 98 -7.29 14.55 -23.02
CA ASP A 98 -8.07 14.66 -21.79
C ASP A 98 -9.52 14.20 -22.02
N THR A 99 -10.10 13.48 -21.05
CA THR A 99 -11.50 13.03 -21.13
C THR A 99 -12.33 13.60 -19.99
N GLN A 100 -13.65 13.59 -20.14
CA GLN A 100 -14.60 14.14 -19.17
C GLN A 100 -14.48 13.51 -17.76
N ALA A 101 -13.96 12.29 -17.66
CA ALA A 101 -13.71 11.61 -16.39
C ALA A 101 -12.28 11.83 -15.84
N ARG A 102 -11.32 12.20 -16.69
CA ARG A 102 -9.88 12.23 -16.44
C ARG A 102 -9.24 13.44 -17.18
N PRO A 103 -9.37 14.67 -16.63
CA PRO A 103 -9.00 15.92 -17.31
C PRO A 103 -7.53 16.35 -17.10
N MET A 104 -6.65 15.40 -16.79
CA MET A 104 -5.21 15.62 -16.53
C MET A 104 -4.39 14.40 -17.00
N HIS A 105 -4.66 13.90 -18.20
CA HIS A 105 -4.15 12.64 -18.72
C HIS A 105 -2.64 12.60 -18.99
N ASN A 106 -1.94 13.74 -18.97
CA ASN A 106 -0.50 13.82 -19.25
C ASN A 106 0.31 14.35 -18.05
N PRO A 107 1.45 13.72 -17.71
CA PRO A 107 2.28 14.16 -16.59
C PRO A 107 3.02 15.47 -16.88
N ARG A 108 3.43 16.17 -15.83
CA ARG A 108 4.23 17.42 -15.90
C ARG A 108 5.61 17.21 -15.28
N MET A 109 6.58 18.05 -15.67
CA MET A 109 7.94 18.03 -15.15
C MET A 109 8.21 19.27 -14.30
N LEU A 110 8.58 19.09 -13.03
CA LEU A 110 8.92 20.14 -12.08
C LEU A 110 9.98 19.64 -11.08
N GLY A 111 11.10 20.36 -10.96
CA GLY A 111 12.16 19.98 -10.05
C GLY A 111 11.70 19.89 -8.60
N GLN A 112 12.09 18.81 -7.92
CA GLN A 112 11.64 18.53 -6.55
C GLN A 112 11.91 19.69 -5.58
N ASN A 113 13.02 20.43 -5.72
CA ASN A 113 13.34 21.62 -4.92
C ASN A 113 12.28 22.73 -5.06
N LEU A 114 11.80 23.01 -6.28
CA LEU A 114 10.73 23.99 -6.56
C LEU A 114 9.36 23.48 -6.10
N HIS A 115 9.10 22.19 -6.30
CA HIS A 115 7.87 21.55 -5.83
C HIS A 115 7.75 21.60 -4.30
N GLU A 116 8.82 21.27 -3.57
CA GLU A 116 8.87 21.44 -2.10
C GLU A 116 8.80 22.93 -1.69
N GLN A 117 9.33 23.85 -2.50
CA GLN A 117 9.23 25.30 -2.25
C GLN A 117 7.78 25.79 -2.32
N ILE A 118 7.03 25.46 -3.37
CA ILE A 118 5.61 25.81 -3.51
C ILE A 118 4.80 25.31 -2.29
N LEU A 119 5.06 24.07 -1.84
CA LEU A 119 4.41 23.53 -0.65
C LEU A 119 4.77 24.32 0.63
N ARG A 120 6.04 24.69 0.82
CA ARG A 120 6.46 25.54 1.96
C ARG A 120 5.87 26.94 1.91
N GLU A 121 5.80 27.55 0.73
CA GLU A 121 5.22 28.88 0.52
C GLU A 121 3.73 28.89 0.87
N HIS A 122 2.97 27.88 0.43
CA HIS A 122 1.55 27.72 0.81
C HIS A 122 1.37 27.44 2.31
N ILE A 123 2.21 26.59 2.94
CA ILE A 123 2.15 26.32 4.39
C ILE A 123 2.42 27.59 5.22
N LEU A 124 3.42 28.39 4.83
CA LEU A 124 3.78 29.63 5.51
C LEU A 124 2.72 30.73 5.29
N ALA A 125 2.23 30.91 4.06
CA ALA A 125 1.28 31.96 3.72
C ALA A 125 -0.13 31.70 4.26
N ASP A 126 -0.64 30.47 4.16
CA ASP A 126 -2.00 30.12 4.62
C ASP A 126 -2.06 29.94 6.15
N TYR A 127 -0.98 29.47 6.81
CA TYR A 127 -1.01 29.00 8.21
C TYR A 127 0.05 29.57 9.14
N GLY A 128 1.05 30.31 8.64
CA GLY A 128 2.13 30.86 9.47
C GLY A 128 3.08 29.81 10.05
N VAL A 129 3.15 28.62 9.46
CA VAL A 129 4.01 27.51 9.92
C VAL A 129 5.29 27.46 9.09
N GLU A 130 6.45 27.44 9.77
CA GLU A 130 7.76 27.25 9.15
C GLU A 130 8.28 25.81 9.33
N VAL A 131 9.22 25.41 8.48
CA VAL A 131 9.96 24.15 8.68
C VAL A 131 11.13 24.39 9.62
N GLU A 132 11.15 23.66 10.75
CA GLU A 132 12.26 23.69 11.69
C GLU A 132 13.47 22.91 11.15
N LEU A 133 14.27 23.59 10.32
CA LEU A 133 15.58 23.15 9.87
C LEU A 133 16.54 22.88 11.05
N GLY A 134 17.58 22.10 10.79
CA GLY A 134 18.58 21.72 11.79
C GLY A 134 18.04 20.93 12.99
N THR A 135 16.91 20.24 12.84
CA THR A 135 16.19 19.58 13.94
C THR A 135 16.02 18.08 13.67
N GLU A 136 16.75 17.22 14.38
CA GLU A 136 16.74 15.76 14.17
C GLU A 136 15.99 15.03 15.28
N LEU A 137 15.02 14.18 14.94
CA LEU A 137 14.45 13.21 15.89
C LEU A 137 15.49 12.12 16.20
N ARG A 138 15.77 11.89 17.49
CA ARG A 138 16.62 10.80 17.98
C ARG A 138 15.81 9.54 18.25
N SER A 139 14.71 9.69 18.99
CA SER A 139 13.84 8.61 19.45
C SER A 139 12.44 9.16 19.79
N PHE A 140 11.51 8.27 20.14
CA PHE A 140 10.22 8.63 20.73
C PHE A 140 9.74 7.49 21.65
N GLU A 141 8.82 7.81 22.55
CA GLU A 141 8.05 6.85 23.35
C GLU A 141 6.55 7.05 23.05
N GLN A 142 5.78 5.97 22.91
CA GLN A 142 4.32 6.08 22.72
C GLN A 142 3.54 5.64 23.97
N TYR A 143 2.50 6.40 24.26
CA TYR A 143 1.55 6.17 25.35
C TYR A 143 0.14 5.98 24.77
N ALA A 144 -0.87 5.77 25.62
CA ALA A 144 -2.25 5.52 25.17
C ALA A 144 -2.91 6.79 24.58
N ASP A 145 -2.55 7.95 25.12
CA ASP A 145 -3.10 9.28 24.85
C ASP A 145 -2.14 10.18 24.05
N HIS A 146 -0.83 9.99 24.15
CA HIS A 146 0.18 10.84 23.50
C HIS A 146 1.43 10.07 23.02
N VAL A 147 2.38 10.81 22.43
CA VAL A 147 3.74 10.38 22.06
C VAL A 147 4.71 11.42 22.62
N VAL A 148 5.77 10.97 23.30
CA VAL A 148 6.90 11.82 23.71
C VAL A 148 7.95 11.75 22.62
N ALA A 149 8.32 12.89 22.05
CA ALA A 149 9.34 13.01 21.00
C ALA A 149 10.64 13.58 21.58
N HIS A 150 11.77 12.99 21.21
CA HIS A 150 13.11 13.43 21.60
C HIS A 150 13.86 13.97 20.38
N THR A 151 14.11 15.28 20.32
CA THR A 151 14.80 15.93 19.21
C THR A 151 16.11 16.60 19.64
N VAL A 152 17.00 16.82 18.68
CA VAL A 152 18.25 17.56 18.86
C VAL A 152 18.37 18.66 17.81
N LYS A 153 18.63 19.89 18.25
CA LYS A 153 19.06 21.00 17.38
C LYS A 153 20.53 20.80 17.00
N THR A 154 20.80 20.49 15.74
CA THR A 154 22.12 20.08 15.23
C THR A 154 23.17 21.18 15.34
N VAL A 155 22.77 22.45 15.31
CA VAL A 155 23.67 23.62 15.40
C VAL A 155 24.39 23.78 16.74
N ASN A 156 23.82 23.25 17.83
CA ASN A 156 24.33 23.44 19.19
C ASN A 156 24.18 22.20 20.09
N SER A 157 23.79 21.06 19.52
CA SER A 157 23.47 19.81 20.23
C SER A 157 22.41 19.95 21.34
N LYS A 158 21.56 20.99 21.30
CA LYS A 158 20.52 21.18 22.32
C LYS A 158 19.42 20.14 22.13
N GLU A 159 19.20 19.32 23.16
CA GLU A 159 18.07 18.40 23.26
C GLU A 159 16.76 19.14 23.57
N GLU A 160 15.65 18.61 23.05
CA GLU A 160 14.29 19.06 23.31
C GLU A 160 13.35 17.84 23.41
N ASN A 161 12.63 17.72 24.52
CA ASN A 161 11.66 16.64 24.77
C ASN A 161 10.27 17.25 24.91
N PHE A 162 9.29 16.77 24.14
CA PHE A 162 7.93 17.33 24.12
C PHE A 162 6.88 16.29 23.72
N ASN A 163 5.63 16.54 24.13
CA ASN A 163 4.49 15.66 23.87
C ASN A 163 3.71 16.13 22.63
N VAL A 164 3.25 15.18 21.82
CA VAL A 164 2.29 15.37 20.71
C VAL A 164 1.27 14.24 20.71
N ASP A 165 0.11 14.41 20.08
CA ASP A 165 -0.92 13.36 20.02
C ASP A 165 -0.57 12.28 18.99
N TRP A 166 0.18 12.66 17.95
CA TRP A 166 0.56 11.83 16.79
C TRP A 166 1.95 12.18 16.26
N LEU A 167 2.67 11.19 15.74
CA LEU A 167 3.98 11.36 15.09
C LEU A 167 4.02 10.65 13.72
N ILE A 168 4.48 11.33 12.66
CA ILE A 168 4.61 10.74 11.33
C ILE A 168 6.03 10.91 10.78
N GLY A 169 6.68 9.79 10.46
CA GLY A 169 7.94 9.74 9.74
C GLY A 169 7.76 9.89 8.24
N ALA A 170 8.17 11.04 7.71
CA ALA A 170 8.43 11.27 6.29
C ALA A 170 9.96 11.35 6.02
N ASP A 171 10.77 10.79 6.93
CA ASP A 171 12.23 10.94 7.05
C ASP A 171 13.04 10.01 6.15
N GLY A 172 12.40 9.51 5.10
CA GLY A 172 13.01 8.86 3.94
C GLY A 172 13.59 7.46 4.16
N ALA A 173 14.32 6.97 3.17
CA ALA A 173 14.81 5.57 3.10
C ALA A 173 15.57 5.10 4.35
N ARG A 174 16.21 6.01 5.09
CA ARG A 174 16.98 5.72 6.32
C ARG A 174 16.19 5.89 7.63
N SER A 175 14.87 6.12 7.55
CA SER A 175 13.95 6.50 8.62
C SER A 175 14.31 6.00 10.03
N VAL A 176 14.36 6.93 10.97
CA VAL A 176 14.47 6.71 12.42
C VAL A 176 13.13 6.23 12.96
N VAL A 177 12.02 6.76 12.44
CA VAL A 177 10.66 6.40 12.90
C VAL A 177 10.33 4.95 12.57
N ARG A 178 10.58 4.49 11.34
CA ARG A 178 10.36 3.10 10.90
C ARG A 178 11.11 2.10 11.80
N LYS A 179 12.35 2.43 12.17
CA LYS A 179 13.22 1.58 13.00
C LYS A 179 12.70 1.46 14.43
N HIS A 180 12.36 2.58 15.07
CA HIS A 180 11.83 2.57 16.44
C HIS A 180 10.47 1.87 16.55
N LEU A 181 9.64 1.89 15.49
CA LEU A 181 8.40 1.10 15.44
C LEU A 181 8.57 -0.40 15.18
N GLY A 182 9.80 -0.88 14.95
CA GLY A 182 10.06 -2.27 14.56
C GLY A 182 9.29 -2.68 13.31
N LEU A 183 9.15 -1.79 12.32
CA LEU A 183 8.52 -2.11 11.04
C LEU A 183 9.54 -2.79 10.14
N THR A 184 9.20 -3.99 9.65
CA THR A 184 10.13 -4.79 8.85
C THR A 184 10.17 -4.25 7.42
N PHE A 185 11.38 -3.96 6.92
CA PHE A 185 11.59 -3.26 5.65
C PHE A 185 12.06 -4.21 4.56
N PHE A 186 11.11 -5.04 4.12
CA PHE A 186 11.29 -6.12 3.16
C PHE A 186 11.68 -5.63 1.77
N GLY A 187 12.29 -6.51 0.98
CA GLY A 187 12.82 -6.23 -0.34
C GLY A 187 14.35 -6.22 -0.39
N GLU A 188 14.90 -5.73 -1.50
CA GLU A 188 16.27 -6.01 -1.93
C GLU A 188 17.04 -4.76 -2.33
N THR A 189 18.36 -4.92 -2.46
CA THR A 189 19.30 -3.86 -2.82
C THR A 189 20.27 -4.43 -3.85
N PRO A 190 19.92 -4.45 -5.15
CA PRO A 190 20.77 -5.03 -6.20
C PRO A 190 22.15 -4.40 -6.23
N THR A 191 23.18 -5.17 -5.86
CA THR A 191 24.57 -4.69 -5.71
C THR A 191 25.32 -4.52 -7.03
N GLU A 192 24.72 -4.96 -8.14
CA GLU A 192 25.37 -4.99 -9.46
C GLU A 192 25.13 -3.73 -10.30
N MET A 193 24.32 -2.78 -9.78
CA MET A 193 23.84 -1.64 -10.56
C MET A 193 23.98 -0.33 -9.78
N GLU A 194 24.71 0.62 -10.36
CA GLU A 194 24.97 1.93 -9.77
C GLU A 194 24.80 3.02 -10.85
N ALA A 195 24.46 4.23 -10.43
CA ALA A 195 24.37 5.39 -11.31
C ALA A 195 24.93 6.64 -10.62
N VAL A 196 25.54 7.53 -11.37
CA VAL A 196 25.88 8.88 -10.86
C VAL A 196 24.76 9.83 -11.26
N ILE A 197 24.13 10.51 -10.29
CA ILE A 197 23.02 11.44 -10.53
C ILE A 197 23.34 12.79 -9.90
N GLY A 198 23.24 13.85 -10.71
CA GLY A 198 23.50 15.21 -10.29
C GLY A 198 22.77 16.24 -11.13
N ASP A 199 23.01 17.50 -10.80
CA ASP A 199 22.49 18.66 -11.53
C ASP A 199 23.64 19.65 -11.76
N ILE A 200 23.81 20.10 -12.99
CA ILE A 200 24.94 20.93 -13.43
C ILE A 200 24.45 22.07 -14.33
N HIS A 201 24.98 23.27 -14.13
CA HIS A 201 24.67 24.42 -14.97
C HIS A 201 25.34 24.32 -16.35
N VAL A 202 24.77 25.02 -17.32
CA VAL A 202 25.35 25.21 -18.67
C VAL A 202 25.67 26.69 -18.88
N VAL A 203 26.82 26.98 -19.49
CA VAL A 203 27.32 28.35 -19.70
C VAL A 203 26.69 28.93 -20.96
N GLY A 204 25.89 29.98 -20.79
CA GLY A 204 25.23 30.72 -21.87
C GLY A 204 24.53 29.81 -22.89
N ASP A 205 24.58 30.20 -24.16
CA ASP A 205 23.97 29.48 -25.28
C ASP A 205 24.92 28.44 -25.89
N SER A 206 25.71 27.75 -25.05
CA SER A 206 26.65 26.72 -25.52
C SER A 206 25.96 25.45 -26.02
N VAL A 207 24.81 25.09 -25.41
CA VAL A 207 23.86 24.16 -26.03
C VAL A 207 23.00 24.96 -27.01
N LYS A 208 23.07 24.60 -28.30
CA LYS A 208 22.26 25.21 -29.39
C LYS A 208 21.24 24.25 -30.01
N ASP A 209 21.22 23.02 -29.51
CA ASP A 209 20.36 21.93 -29.96
C ASP A 209 19.06 21.98 -29.14
N ASP A 210 17.95 22.33 -29.79
CA ASP A 210 16.64 22.48 -29.16
C ASP A 210 16.17 21.18 -28.47
N GLN A 211 16.54 20.02 -29.01
CA GLN A 211 16.18 18.72 -28.43
C GLN A 211 16.93 18.42 -27.13
N ILE A 212 18.05 19.10 -26.89
CA ILE A 212 18.76 19.11 -25.61
C ILE A 212 18.19 20.21 -24.71
N LEU A 213 18.05 21.45 -25.21
CA LEU A 213 17.56 22.61 -24.44
C LEU A 213 16.17 22.42 -23.85
N ASN A 214 15.26 21.77 -24.58
CA ASN A 214 13.85 21.62 -24.21
C ASN A 214 13.43 20.15 -24.01
N GLY A 215 14.38 19.22 -23.97
CA GLY A 215 14.11 17.78 -23.99
C GLY A 215 14.93 16.94 -23.03
N TRP A 216 14.98 15.64 -23.34
CA TRP A 216 15.77 14.63 -22.65
C TRP A 216 16.55 13.84 -23.70
N THR A 217 17.87 13.87 -23.60
CA THR A 217 18.79 13.21 -24.52
C THR A 217 19.66 12.18 -23.80
N ILE A 218 19.92 11.04 -24.43
CA ILE A 218 20.76 9.96 -23.93
C ILE A 218 21.80 9.60 -24.99
N TRP A 219 23.08 9.65 -24.62
CA TRP A 219 24.23 9.23 -25.41
C TRP A 219 24.81 7.92 -24.89
N GLY A 220 25.46 7.16 -25.78
CA GLY A 220 26.13 5.91 -25.45
C GLY A 220 25.18 4.71 -25.34
N GLN A 221 25.69 3.60 -24.82
CA GLN A 221 24.97 2.33 -24.69
C GLN A 221 25.21 1.74 -23.31
N PHE A 222 24.16 1.58 -22.51
CA PHE A 222 24.25 1.02 -21.16
C PHE A 222 24.64 -0.47 -21.17
N ASN A 223 24.08 -1.22 -22.10
CA ASN A 223 24.19 -2.67 -22.24
C ASN A 223 25.52 -3.16 -22.86
N SER A 224 26.40 -2.25 -23.26
CA SER A 224 27.71 -2.56 -23.84
C SER A 224 28.79 -1.53 -23.49
N GLY A 225 28.57 -0.72 -22.46
CA GLY A 225 29.39 0.45 -22.16
C GLY A 225 28.79 1.37 -21.10
N ILE A 226 28.98 2.67 -21.31
CA ILE A 226 28.46 3.75 -20.45
C ILE A 226 27.38 4.50 -21.24
N ALA A 227 26.28 4.80 -20.59
CA ALA A 227 25.25 5.72 -21.07
C ALA A 227 25.23 7.00 -20.22
N VAL A 228 25.11 8.13 -20.88
CA VAL A 228 25.03 9.46 -20.26
C VAL A 228 23.72 10.11 -20.69
N SER A 229 22.89 10.46 -19.71
CA SER A 229 21.59 11.11 -19.88
C SER A 229 21.67 12.55 -19.41
N MET A 230 21.13 13.50 -20.18
CA MET A 230 20.82 14.86 -19.73
C MET A 230 19.36 15.19 -20.02
N ARG A 231 18.73 15.91 -19.09
CA ARG A 231 17.42 16.56 -19.28
C ARG A 231 17.50 17.99 -18.78
N ALA A 232 16.93 18.92 -19.54
CA ALA A 232 16.81 20.31 -19.11
C ALA A 232 15.92 20.45 -17.85
N VAL A 233 16.29 21.35 -16.94
CA VAL A 233 15.44 21.75 -15.82
C VAL A 233 14.59 22.95 -16.28
N PRO A 234 13.25 22.88 -16.17
CA PRO A 234 12.37 23.95 -16.62
C PRO A 234 12.75 25.35 -16.14
N GLY A 235 12.79 26.31 -17.08
CA GLY A 235 13.03 27.73 -16.82
C GLY A 235 14.44 28.09 -16.35
N GLN A 236 15.42 27.19 -16.44
CA GLN A 236 16.76 27.37 -15.88
C GLN A 236 17.85 26.85 -16.85
N ASN A 237 19.02 27.51 -16.86
CA ASN A 237 20.24 26.98 -17.51
C ASN A 237 20.89 25.89 -16.63
N LEU A 238 20.10 24.91 -16.19
CA LEU A 238 20.45 23.82 -15.29
C LEU A 238 20.01 22.50 -15.94
N PHE A 239 20.84 21.47 -15.85
CA PHE A 239 20.57 20.17 -16.42
C PHE A 239 20.71 19.07 -15.37
N ASN A 240 19.66 18.26 -15.25
CA ASN A 240 19.71 17.02 -14.49
C ASN A 240 20.41 15.95 -15.34
N PHE A 241 21.42 15.30 -14.78
CA PHE A 241 22.20 14.27 -15.46
C PHE A 241 22.15 12.93 -14.73
N ILE A 242 22.16 11.84 -15.50
CA ILE A 242 22.23 10.46 -15.01
C ILE A 242 23.26 9.71 -15.84
N ILE A 243 24.34 9.24 -15.21
CA ILE A 243 25.34 8.36 -15.83
C ILE A 243 25.13 6.94 -15.31
N ARG A 244 25.10 5.96 -16.21
CA ARG A 244 24.90 4.53 -15.91
C ARG A 244 25.84 3.69 -16.75
N SER A 245 26.19 2.48 -16.31
CA SER A 245 26.90 1.51 -17.15
C SER A 245 26.55 0.07 -16.79
N GLN A 246 26.90 -0.86 -17.67
CA GLN A 246 27.12 -2.25 -17.28
C GLN A 246 28.11 -2.32 -16.10
N GLN A 247 27.91 -3.29 -15.21
CA GLN A 247 28.71 -3.47 -14.00
C GLN A 247 30.21 -3.50 -14.31
N GLY A 248 31.02 -2.77 -13.53
CA GLY A 248 32.48 -2.71 -13.70
C GLY A 248 32.99 -1.83 -14.85
N MET A 249 32.12 -1.26 -15.70
CA MET A 249 32.54 -0.36 -16.79
C MET A 249 32.64 1.13 -16.38
N LEU A 250 32.12 1.49 -15.21
CA LEU A 250 32.14 2.86 -14.66
C LEU A 250 32.81 2.86 -13.29
N ASP A 251 33.89 3.63 -13.19
CA ASP A 251 34.52 4.00 -11.92
C ASP A 251 33.71 5.12 -11.27
N VAL A 252 32.67 4.76 -10.51
CA VAL A 252 31.72 5.73 -9.92
C VAL A 252 32.40 6.67 -8.94
N ASP A 253 33.35 6.17 -8.14
CA ASP A 253 34.02 6.95 -7.09
C ASP A 253 34.93 8.00 -7.71
N LYS A 254 35.64 7.67 -8.80
CA LYS A 254 36.38 8.66 -9.59
C LYS A 254 35.46 9.70 -10.23
N VAL A 255 34.32 9.31 -10.78
CA VAL A 255 33.39 10.26 -11.41
C VAL A 255 32.78 11.21 -10.39
N VAL A 256 32.46 10.76 -9.17
CA VAL A 256 31.97 11.65 -8.11
C VAL A 256 33.08 12.44 -7.40
N SER A 257 34.36 12.10 -7.61
CA SER A 257 35.49 12.78 -6.96
C SER A 257 35.67 14.23 -7.38
N SER A 258 35.31 14.60 -8.62
CA SER A 258 35.33 15.99 -9.08
C SER A 258 34.40 16.26 -10.26
N ARG A 259 34.01 17.52 -10.38
CA ARG A 259 33.30 18.08 -11.55
C ARG A 259 34.09 17.85 -12.84
N GLU A 260 35.42 17.86 -12.77
CA GLU A 260 36.30 17.74 -13.93
C GLU A 260 36.37 16.30 -14.46
N GLU A 261 36.31 15.28 -13.60
CA GLU A 261 36.20 13.88 -14.05
C GLU A 261 34.81 13.58 -14.63
N LEU A 262 33.75 14.14 -14.05
CA LEU A 262 32.39 14.13 -14.64
C LEU A 262 32.39 14.70 -16.06
N ILE A 263 32.97 15.88 -16.27
CA ILE A 263 33.00 16.55 -17.59
C ILE A 263 33.89 15.79 -18.59
N LYS A 264 35.04 15.27 -18.16
CA LYS A 264 35.89 14.39 -18.99
C LYS A 264 35.14 13.15 -19.44
N LEU A 265 34.37 12.51 -18.55
CA LEU A 265 33.56 11.35 -18.91
C LEU A 265 32.42 11.74 -19.86
N PHE A 266 31.75 12.87 -19.63
CA PHE A 266 30.74 13.40 -20.53
C PHE A 266 31.29 13.53 -21.95
N TYR A 267 32.35 14.31 -22.17
CA TYR A 267 32.94 14.49 -23.50
C TYR A 267 33.44 13.18 -24.12
N LYS A 268 33.95 12.23 -23.32
CA LYS A 268 34.38 10.90 -23.80
C LYS A 268 33.21 10.06 -24.35
N VAL A 269 32.02 10.15 -23.75
CA VAL A 269 30.84 9.35 -24.15
C VAL A 269 30.00 10.06 -25.21
N THR A 270 29.86 11.39 -25.11
CA THR A 270 28.94 12.16 -25.96
C THR A 270 29.61 12.81 -27.17
N GLY A 271 30.93 13.05 -27.13
CA GLY A 271 31.64 13.86 -28.13
C GLY A 271 31.35 15.37 -28.06
N ARG A 272 30.38 15.80 -27.24
CA ARG A 272 29.83 17.17 -27.22
C ARG A 272 30.68 18.18 -26.48
N THR A 273 31.90 18.43 -26.99
CA THR A 273 32.82 19.46 -26.46
C THR A 273 32.37 20.90 -26.74
N ASP A 274 31.30 21.09 -27.51
CA ASP A 274 30.58 22.35 -27.67
C ASP A 274 29.84 22.76 -26.38
N ILE A 275 29.32 21.78 -25.62
CA ILE A 275 28.57 22.02 -24.38
C ILE A 275 29.52 22.44 -23.28
N GLN A 276 29.39 23.68 -22.80
CA GLN A 276 30.22 24.23 -21.72
C GLN A 276 29.46 24.20 -20.41
N PHE A 277 30.03 23.53 -19.40
CA PHE A 277 29.40 23.38 -18.09
C PHE A 277 29.81 24.50 -17.13
N GLY A 278 28.83 24.99 -16.37
CA GLY A 278 28.99 25.98 -15.30
C GLY A 278 29.25 25.31 -13.95
N GLU A 279 28.64 25.86 -12.89
CA GLU A 279 28.67 25.29 -11.53
C GLU A 279 27.97 23.93 -11.45
N LEU A 280 28.51 23.04 -10.61
CA LEU A 280 27.90 21.75 -10.28
C LEU A 280 27.08 21.91 -9.00
N VAL A 281 25.75 21.95 -9.13
CA VAL A 281 24.82 22.16 -8.00
C VAL A 281 24.81 20.96 -7.07
N ARG A 282 24.86 19.74 -7.61
CA ARG A 282 25.03 18.50 -6.84
C ARG A 282 25.48 17.33 -7.70
N MET A 283 26.09 16.33 -7.06
CA MET A 283 26.42 15.03 -7.65
C MET A 283 26.41 13.96 -6.54
N GLY A 284 26.14 12.70 -6.88
CA GLY A 284 26.29 11.58 -5.95
C GLY A 284 25.95 10.22 -6.58
N VAL A 285 26.42 9.14 -5.95
CA VAL A 285 26.13 7.78 -6.39
C VAL A 285 24.74 7.35 -5.88
N TRP A 286 23.86 7.02 -6.82
CA TRP A 286 22.57 6.39 -6.58
C TRP A 286 22.68 4.86 -6.76
N ARG A 287 21.94 4.12 -5.93
CA ARG A 287 21.90 2.65 -5.91
C ARG A 287 20.44 2.18 -5.75
N PRO A 288 20.01 1.11 -6.44
CA PRO A 288 18.65 0.58 -6.34
C PRO A 288 18.40 0.01 -4.95
N ASN A 289 17.28 0.39 -4.35
CA ASN A 289 16.84 -0.11 -3.06
C ASN A 289 15.31 -0.28 -3.11
N ILE A 290 14.86 -1.47 -3.48
CA ILE A 290 13.46 -1.75 -3.82
C ILE A 290 12.84 -2.41 -2.58
N ARG A 291 12.13 -1.62 -1.76
CA ARG A 291 11.68 -2.04 -0.42
C ARG A 291 10.33 -1.49 -0.02
N MET A 292 9.64 -2.19 0.88
CA MET A 292 8.43 -1.72 1.56
C MET A 292 8.33 -2.22 3.00
N VAL A 293 7.59 -1.48 3.83
CA VAL A 293 7.18 -1.92 5.17
C VAL A 293 6.11 -3.00 5.10
N ASN A 294 5.99 -3.78 6.18
CA ASN A 294 4.90 -4.73 6.39
C ASN A 294 3.60 -4.09 6.90
N GLU A 295 3.67 -2.86 7.41
CA GLU A 295 2.59 -2.08 8.03
C GLU A 295 3.04 -0.61 8.05
N PHE A 296 2.14 0.35 7.81
CA PHE A 296 2.50 1.78 7.72
C PHE A 296 2.49 2.54 9.05
N GLY A 297 2.10 1.91 10.16
CA GLY A 297 2.11 2.55 11.48
C GLY A 297 1.41 1.74 12.56
N LYS A 298 1.66 2.10 13.81
CA LYS A 298 1.16 1.41 15.01
C LYS A 298 0.73 2.44 16.05
N GLY A 299 -0.46 2.25 16.64
CA GLY A 299 -0.99 3.08 17.72
C GLY A 299 -1.17 4.55 17.34
N ARG A 300 -0.16 5.38 17.62
CA ARG A 300 -0.11 6.83 17.39
C ARG A 300 0.97 7.30 16.42
N VAL A 301 1.74 6.36 15.86
CA VAL A 301 2.92 6.67 15.06
C VAL A 301 2.87 5.99 13.70
N PHE A 302 3.14 6.74 12.65
CA PHE A 302 3.05 6.29 11.25
C PHE A 302 4.32 6.63 10.46
N VAL A 303 4.48 6.01 9.29
CA VAL A 303 5.49 6.34 8.28
C VAL A 303 4.83 6.55 6.92
N ALA A 304 5.40 7.38 6.05
CA ALA A 304 4.86 7.67 4.72
C ALA A 304 5.97 7.90 3.68
N GLY A 305 5.67 7.65 2.39
CA GLY A 305 6.65 7.80 1.30
C GLY A 305 7.89 6.94 1.50
N ASP A 306 9.08 7.48 1.20
CA ASP A 306 10.39 6.81 1.36
C ASP A 306 10.67 6.25 2.78
N ALA A 307 9.96 6.71 3.82
CA ALA A 307 10.03 6.10 5.15
C ALA A 307 9.29 4.76 5.23
N GLY A 308 8.26 4.55 4.40
CA GLY A 308 7.51 3.30 4.26
C GLY A 308 7.92 2.44 3.04
N HIS A 309 8.29 3.04 1.91
CA HIS A 309 8.61 2.31 0.66
C HIS A 309 9.57 3.07 -0.25
N VAL A 310 10.49 2.36 -0.91
CA VAL A 310 11.47 2.95 -1.84
C VAL A 310 11.43 2.16 -3.14
N HIS A 311 11.39 2.89 -4.26
CA HIS A 311 11.11 2.37 -5.61
C HIS A 311 12.35 2.43 -6.50
N SER A 312 12.28 1.76 -7.66
CA SER A 312 13.21 2.06 -8.76
C SER A 312 12.87 3.45 -9.37
N PRO A 313 13.87 4.18 -9.91
CA PRO A 313 13.67 5.54 -10.42
C PRO A 313 13.03 5.52 -11.81
N THR A 314 13.15 4.39 -12.53
CA THR A 314 12.70 4.14 -13.90
C THR A 314 11.23 4.53 -14.16
N GLY A 315 10.35 4.33 -13.16
CA GLY A 315 8.93 4.70 -13.25
C GLY A 315 8.55 6.04 -12.59
N ALA A 316 9.50 6.75 -11.97
CA ALA A 316 9.27 8.01 -11.23
C ALA A 316 8.14 7.97 -10.15
N GLN A 317 7.85 6.80 -9.59
CA GLN A 317 6.68 6.59 -8.74
C GLN A 317 6.85 7.02 -7.26
N GLY A 318 8.06 7.09 -6.73
CA GLY A 318 8.31 7.28 -5.28
C GLY A 318 7.65 8.53 -4.69
N MET A 319 8.00 9.71 -5.21
CA MET A 319 7.40 10.99 -4.80
C MET A 319 5.87 10.98 -4.94
N ASN A 320 5.35 10.55 -6.09
CA ASN A 320 3.92 10.52 -6.39
C ASN A 320 3.15 9.59 -5.44
N SER A 321 3.73 8.44 -5.11
CA SER A 321 3.20 7.49 -4.13
C SER A 321 3.22 8.06 -2.71
N GLY A 322 4.32 8.71 -2.32
CA GLY A 322 4.45 9.37 -1.02
C GLY A 322 3.53 10.59 -0.83
N VAL A 323 3.11 11.25 -1.91
CA VAL A 323 2.06 12.27 -1.88
C VAL A 323 0.70 11.59 -1.64
N GLN A 324 0.36 10.55 -2.40
CA GLN A 324 -0.89 9.80 -2.20
C GLN A 324 -1.03 9.21 -0.79
N ASP A 325 0.05 8.73 -0.19
CA ASP A 325 0.10 8.30 1.21
C ASP A 325 -0.34 9.42 2.16
N SER A 326 0.17 10.63 1.93
CA SER A 326 -0.10 11.82 2.73
C SER A 326 -1.59 12.18 2.69
N PHE A 327 -2.19 12.14 1.50
CA PHE A 327 -3.63 12.30 1.34
C PHE A 327 -4.40 11.21 2.09
N ASN A 328 -4.06 9.93 1.85
CA ASN A 328 -4.76 8.79 2.44
C ASN A 328 -4.78 8.82 3.98
N LEU A 329 -3.66 9.19 4.61
CA LEU A 329 -3.54 9.28 6.07
C LEU A 329 -4.21 10.54 6.66
N ALA A 330 -4.05 11.70 6.02
CA ALA A 330 -4.37 13.00 6.64
C ALA A 330 -5.83 13.12 7.11
N TRP A 331 -6.80 12.70 6.29
CA TRP A 331 -8.21 12.81 6.67
C TRP A 331 -8.58 11.84 7.80
N LYS A 332 -8.06 10.60 7.76
CA LYS A 332 -8.29 9.58 8.79
C LYS A 332 -7.75 10.06 10.14
N LEU A 333 -6.54 10.62 10.13
CA LEU A 333 -5.91 11.23 11.31
C LEU A 333 -6.73 12.41 11.83
N ALA A 334 -7.20 13.30 10.95
CA ALA A 334 -8.01 14.46 11.33
C ALA A 334 -9.36 14.07 11.95
N LEU A 335 -10.07 13.07 11.41
CA LEU A 335 -11.33 12.60 12.00
C LEU A 335 -11.12 11.96 13.37
N VAL A 336 -10.10 11.09 13.52
CA VAL A 336 -9.81 10.41 14.79
C VAL A 336 -9.34 11.39 15.86
N HIS A 337 -8.45 12.32 15.52
CA HIS A 337 -8.00 13.37 16.44
C HIS A 337 -9.14 14.27 16.93
N LYS A 338 -10.10 14.61 16.06
CA LYS A 338 -11.31 15.38 16.41
C LYS A 338 -12.38 14.56 17.16
N GLY A 339 -12.17 13.26 17.38
CA GLY A 339 -13.19 12.37 17.96
C GLY A 339 -14.39 12.09 17.04
N LEU A 340 -14.30 12.44 15.75
CA LEU A 340 -15.36 12.26 14.75
C LEU A 340 -15.35 10.86 14.11
N SER A 341 -14.31 10.07 14.36
CA SER A 341 -14.23 8.66 13.93
C SER A 341 -13.44 7.81 14.93
N PRO A 342 -13.75 6.51 15.04
CA PRO A 342 -13.02 5.60 15.92
C PRO A 342 -11.62 5.30 15.37
N GLN A 343 -10.64 5.15 16.27
CA GLN A 343 -9.22 4.99 15.92
C GLN A 343 -8.92 3.84 14.94
N PHE A 344 -9.77 2.81 14.87
CA PHE A 344 -9.54 1.67 13.97
C PHE A 344 -9.49 2.05 12.48
N ILE A 345 -10.08 3.17 12.05
CA ILE A 345 -10.02 3.58 10.64
C ILE A 345 -8.59 3.87 10.16
N LEU A 346 -7.67 4.19 11.08
CA LEU A 346 -6.24 4.36 10.77
C LEU A 346 -5.60 3.04 10.30
N GLY A 347 -6.13 1.88 10.69
CA GLY A 347 -5.67 0.58 10.21
C GLY A 347 -5.86 0.39 8.70
N SER A 348 -6.85 1.06 8.10
CA SER A 348 -7.07 0.95 6.64
C SER A 348 -6.00 1.69 5.83
N TYR A 349 -5.22 2.62 6.42
CA TYR A 349 -4.06 3.22 5.75
C TYR A 349 -3.04 2.14 5.32
N SER A 350 -2.72 1.21 6.23
CA SER A 350 -1.89 0.04 5.91
C SER A 350 -2.58 -0.85 4.88
N GLN A 351 -3.86 -1.19 5.08
CA GLN A 351 -4.62 -2.07 4.18
C GLN A 351 -4.60 -1.57 2.72
N GLU A 352 -4.93 -0.29 2.53
CA GLU A 352 -5.09 0.35 1.24
C GLU A 352 -3.76 0.59 0.53
N ARG A 353 -2.73 1.04 1.24
CA ARG A 353 -1.47 1.46 0.63
C ARG A 353 -0.49 0.32 0.40
N LEU A 354 -0.45 -0.71 1.25
CA LEU A 354 0.45 -1.87 1.04
C LEU A 354 0.18 -2.56 -0.31
N ARG A 355 -1.09 -2.80 -0.64
CA ARG A 355 -1.53 -3.40 -1.91
C ARG A 355 -1.08 -2.57 -3.12
N VAL A 356 -1.34 -1.27 -3.11
CA VAL A 356 -0.94 -0.37 -4.21
C VAL A 356 0.57 -0.38 -4.39
N ILE A 357 1.32 -0.16 -3.31
CA ILE A 357 2.78 -0.10 -3.33
C ILE A 357 3.40 -1.42 -3.79
N ALA A 358 2.87 -2.57 -3.39
CA ALA A 358 3.35 -3.87 -3.89
C ALA A 358 3.22 -3.99 -5.41
N SER A 359 2.06 -3.59 -5.98
CA SER A 359 1.88 -3.53 -7.44
C SER A 359 2.81 -2.51 -8.10
N THR A 360 3.01 -1.32 -7.50
CA THR A 360 3.95 -0.31 -8.00
C THR A 360 5.39 -0.83 -8.01
N LEU A 361 5.82 -1.52 -6.95
CA LEU A 361 7.17 -2.08 -6.83
C LEU A 361 7.39 -3.21 -7.82
N ASN A 362 6.44 -4.12 -7.99
CA ASN A 362 6.49 -5.15 -9.04
C ASN A 362 6.65 -4.50 -10.42
N LYS A 363 5.83 -3.49 -10.74
CA LYS A 363 5.86 -2.83 -12.06
C LYS A 363 7.13 -2.02 -12.32
N THR A 364 7.60 -1.29 -11.32
CA THR A 364 8.86 -0.54 -11.41
C THR A 364 10.08 -1.46 -11.42
N THR A 365 9.98 -2.67 -10.87
CA THR A 365 11.00 -3.72 -10.97
C THR A 365 10.98 -4.38 -12.35
N GLU A 366 9.82 -4.67 -12.96
CA GLU A 366 9.72 -5.13 -14.35
C GLU A 366 10.39 -4.15 -15.32
N LEU A 367 10.10 -2.86 -15.17
CA LEU A 367 10.64 -1.81 -16.04
C LEU A 367 12.14 -1.61 -15.83
N PHE A 368 12.60 -1.63 -14.58
CA PHE A 368 14.04 -1.60 -14.25
C PHE A 368 14.76 -2.82 -14.83
N ALA A 369 14.20 -4.03 -14.71
CA ALA A 369 14.74 -5.23 -15.33
C ALA A 369 14.76 -5.13 -16.86
N LYS A 370 13.73 -4.57 -17.51
CA LYS A 370 13.73 -4.32 -18.97
C LYS A 370 14.81 -3.33 -19.40
N GLU A 371 15.00 -2.26 -18.64
CA GLU A 371 15.98 -1.20 -18.92
C GLU A 371 17.43 -1.63 -18.62
N PHE A 372 17.67 -2.57 -17.69
CA PHE A 372 19.01 -2.94 -17.21
C PHE A 372 19.48 -4.37 -17.54
N SER A 373 18.62 -5.34 -17.90
CA SER A 373 19.02 -6.78 -17.95
C SER A 373 19.79 -7.24 -19.20
N GLY A 374 19.88 -6.43 -20.26
CA GLY A 374 20.70 -6.69 -21.47
C GLY A 374 20.26 -7.85 -22.40
N LYS A 375 19.55 -8.87 -21.90
CA LYS A 375 19.10 -10.06 -22.64
C LYS A 375 17.80 -9.82 -23.43
N GLN A 376 17.80 -8.98 -24.46
CA GLN A 376 16.61 -8.75 -25.30
C GLN A 376 16.88 -8.79 -26.81
N GLN A 377 15.80 -8.98 -27.58
CA GLN A 377 15.82 -9.25 -29.01
C GLN A 377 16.19 -8.00 -29.83
N GLN A 378 16.90 -8.21 -30.95
CA GLN A 378 17.48 -7.15 -31.79
C GLN A 378 16.46 -6.27 -32.54
N THR A 379 15.15 -6.51 -32.39
CA THR A 379 14.12 -6.05 -33.33
C THR A 379 13.59 -4.63 -33.10
N GLN A 380 13.48 -4.14 -31.87
CA GLN A 380 13.08 -2.74 -31.57
C GLN A 380 13.76 -2.18 -30.30
N PRO A 381 14.97 -1.58 -30.41
CA PRO A 381 15.75 -1.12 -29.26
C PRO A 381 15.27 0.19 -28.61
N THR A 382 14.15 0.79 -29.05
CA THR A 382 13.62 2.05 -28.53
C THR A 382 12.46 1.88 -27.55
N GLN A 383 11.78 0.73 -27.52
CA GLN A 383 10.59 0.52 -26.68
C GLN A 383 10.87 0.44 -25.16
N TYR A 384 12.14 0.34 -24.73
CA TYR A 384 12.52 0.24 -23.32
C TYR A 384 12.25 1.53 -22.53
N PHE A 385 12.18 2.66 -23.24
CA PHE A 385 11.84 3.97 -22.65
C PHE A 385 10.33 4.17 -22.48
N THR A 386 9.50 3.41 -23.18
CA THR A 386 8.04 3.55 -23.11
C THR A 386 7.53 3.30 -21.68
N ARG A 387 6.53 4.08 -21.27
CA ARG A 387 5.91 4.06 -19.95
C ARG A 387 4.40 3.81 -20.08
N GLY A 388 3.93 2.73 -19.45
CA GLY A 388 2.56 2.27 -19.56
C GLY A 388 1.54 3.17 -18.85
N TYR A 389 0.27 3.00 -19.20
CA TYR A 389 -0.86 3.76 -18.64
C TYR A 389 -0.89 3.73 -17.10
N GLU A 390 -0.53 2.59 -16.51
CA GLU A 390 -0.56 2.36 -15.06
C GLU A 390 0.30 3.36 -14.28
N LEU A 391 1.41 3.83 -14.85
CA LEU A 391 2.31 4.78 -14.19
C LEU A 391 1.71 6.19 -14.05
N ARG A 392 0.62 6.49 -14.77
CA ARG A 392 -0.18 7.72 -14.58
C ARG A 392 -1.00 7.68 -13.28
N MET A 393 -1.10 6.50 -12.64
CA MET A 393 -1.73 6.26 -11.34
C MET A 393 -3.25 6.53 -11.28
N LEU A 394 -3.90 6.77 -12.42
CA LEU A 394 -5.35 7.01 -12.53
C LEU A 394 -6.19 5.74 -12.34
N GLY A 395 -5.58 4.56 -12.51
CA GLY A 395 -6.22 3.26 -12.29
C GLY A 395 -6.24 2.79 -10.83
N ILE A 396 -5.67 3.54 -9.88
CA ILE A 396 -5.58 3.07 -8.49
C ILE A 396 -6.98 2.96 -7.85
N ASN A 397 -7.23 1.85 -7.14
CA ASN A 397 -8.45 1.62 -6.36
C ASN A 397 -8.15 1.01 -4.98
N TYR A 398 -9.18 0.98 -4.13
CA TYR A 398 -9.19 0.44 -2.77
C TYR A 398 -10.42 -0.45 -2.52
N ARG A 399 -10.93 -1.16 -3.54
CA ARG A 399 -12.24 -1.86 -3.47
C ARG A 399 -12.35 -2.88 -2.31
N ASP A 400 -11.21 -3.42 -1.86
CA ASP A 400 -11.08 -4.37 -0.75
C ASP A 400 -10.94 -3.71 0.64
N SER A 401 -10.91 -2.37 0.74
CA SER A 401 -10.77 -1.67 2.01
C SER A 401 -11.94 -1.93 2.95
N THR A 402 -11.65 -2.10 4.24
CA THR A 402 -12.66 -2.19 5.31
C THR A 402 -13.53 -0.92 5.47
N LEU A 403 -13.15 0.19 4.82
CA LEU A 403 -13.95 1.42 4.76
C LEU A 403 -14.86 1.51 3.52
N VAL A 404 -14.78 0.56 2.59
CA VAL A 404 -15.58 0.58 1.36
C VAL A 404 -16.95 -0.08 1.56
N LEU A 405 -17.99 0.57 1.03
CA LEU A 405 -19.34 0.03 0.94
C LEU A 405 -19.90 0.24 -0.47
N ASP A 406 -19.85 -0.80 -1.30
CA ASP A 406 -20.58 -0.87 -2.56
C ASP A 406 -21.86 -1.70 -2.34
N GLU A 407 -23.04 -1.06 -2.34
CA GLU A 407 -24.31 -1.79 -2.19
C GLU A 407 -24.76 -2.51 -3.47
N LYS A 408 -24.06 -2.35 -4.60
CA LYS A 408 -24.43 -2.93 -5.91
C LYS A 408 -23.57 -4.13 -6.25
N ASN A 409 -22.24 -3.98 -6.19
CA ASN A 409 -21.27 -4.99 -6.57
C ASN A 409 -21.03 -6.07 -5.49
N LEU A 410 -22.02 -6.33 -4.63
CA LEU A 410 -21.96 -7.23 -3.48
C LEU A 410 -21.63 -8.71 -3.82
N GLU A 411 -21.73 -9.10 -5.09
CA GLU A 411 -21.44 -10.46 -5.56
C GLU A 411 -19.99 -10.62 -6.10
N ASN A 412 -19.27 -9.53 -6.35
CA ASN A 412 -17.89 -9.54 -6.89
C ASN A 412 -16.80 -9.81 -5.81
N ASP A 413 -17.22 -10.14 -4.59
CA ASP A 413 -16.44 -10.29 -3.35
C ASP A 413 -15.40 -11.45 -3.36
N THR A 414 -15.09 -12.03 -4.53
CA THR A 414 -14.29 -13.27 -4.70
C THR A 414 -13.12 -13.16 -5.67
N GLU A 415 -13.03 -12.14 -6.52
CA GLU A 415 -11.88 -11.93 -7.40
C GLU A 415 -10.75 -11.13 -6.73
N ALA A 416 -9.50 -11.47 -7.07
CA ALA A 416 -8.33 -10.71 -6.63
C ALA A 416 -8.25 -9.37 -7.39
N VAL A 417 -9.00 -8.36 -6.93
CA VAL A 417 -9.04 -7.03 -7.55
C VAL A 417 -7.62 -6.48 -7.73
N ASP A 418 -7.27 -6.21 -8.99
CA ASP A 418 -6.00 -5.57 -9.37
C ASP A 418 -6.00 -4.13 -8.88
N ALA A 419 -4.97 -3.76 -8.12
CA ALA A 419 -4.81 -2.44 -7.50
C ALA A 419 -4.79 -1.27 -8.48
N TYR A 420 -4.65 -1.52 -9.79
CA TYR A 420 -4.52 -0.52 -10.85
C TYR A 420 -5.62 -0.53 -11.95
N ARG A 421 -6.76 -1.25 -11.78
CA ARG A 421 -7.84 -1.36 -12.79
C ARG A 421 -9.09 -0.45 -12.62
N SER A 422 -8.96 0.69 -11.93
CA SER A 422 -10.08 1.62 -11.67
C SER A 422 -10.68 2.19 -12.97
N GLY A 423 -11.86 1.69 -13.35
CA GLY A 423 -12.65 2.18 -14.48
C GLY A 423 -12.32 1.58 -15.85
N ASP A 424 -11.51 0.53 -15.95
CA ASP A 424 -11.15 -0.11 -17.24
C ASP A 424 -12.34 -0.80 -17.94
N ASN A 425 -13.38 -1.14 -17.16
CA ASN A 425 -14.68 -1.64 -17.63
C ASN A 425 -15.69 -0.52 -17.92
N GLY A 426 -15.31 0.76 -17.79
CA GLY A 426 -16.20 1.91 -17.96
C GLY A 426 -17.22 2.14 -16.82
N VAL A 427 -17.17 1.35 -15.75
CA VAL A 427 -18.10 1.44 -14.60
C VAL A 427 -17.29 1.67 -13.32
N VAL A 428 -17.45 2.85 -12.72
CA VAL A 428 -16.87 3.16 -11.40
C VAL A 428 -17.55 2.34 -10.30
N GLN A 429 -16.78 1.82 -9.35
CA GLN A 429 -17.27 1.03 -8.23
C GLN A 429 -16.91 1.65 -6.87
N GLY A 430 -17.46 1.11 -5.77
CA GLY A 430 -17.03 1.46 -4.43
C GLY A 430 -15.52 1.21 -4.24
N GLY A 431 -14.80 2.20 -3.75
CA GLY A 431 -13.34 2.16 -3.59
C GLY A 431 -12.53 2.55 -4.83
N ASP A 432 -13.15 2.80 -5.99
CA ASP A 432 -12.44 3.37 -7.15
C ASP A 432 -12.07 4.83 -6.94
N ARG A 433 -11.17 5.33 -7.80
CA ARG A 433 -11.02 6.77 -8.02
C ARG A 433 -12.35 7.35 -8.50
N ALA A 434 -12.81 8.42 -7.85
CA ALA A 434 -13.97 9.20 -8.31
C ALA A 434 -13.64 9.91 -9.64
N PRO A 435 -14.41 9.70 -10.74
CA PRO A 435 -14.22 10.40 -12.01
C PRO A 435 -14.73 11.85 -11.96
N ASP A 436 -14.20 12.71 -12.84
CA ASP A 436 -14.75 14.07 -13.00
C ASP A 436 -16.03 14.06 -13.83
N ALA A 437 -16.69 15.21 -13.90
CA ALA A 437 -17.62 15.56 -14.96
C ALA A 437 -17.59 17.08 -15.17
N PRO A 438 -17.28 17.57 -16.38
CA PRO A 438 -17.43 18.97 -16.74
C PRO A 438 -18.87 19.29 -17.14
N SER A 439 -19.12 20.54 -17.54
CA SER A 439 -20.44 21.01 -18.02
C SER A 439 -21.56 20.88 -16.98
N LEU A 440 -21.20 20.92 -15.69
CA LEU A 440 -22.15 21.18 -14.62
C LEU A 440 -22.44 22.68 -14.56
N THR A 441 -23.69 23.08 -14.30
CA THR A 441 -24.05 24.50 -14.12
C THR A 441 -24.79 24.68 -12.80
N HIS A 442 -24.41 25.67 -11.99
CA HIS A 442 -25.11 25.97 -10.73
C HIS A 442 -26.57 26.36 -10.98
N LEU A 443 -27.50 25.78 -10.24
CA LEU A 443 -28.93 26.03 -10.42
C LEU A 443 -29.26 27.53 -10.26
N GLY A 444 -29.90 28.13 -11.27
CA GLY A 444 -30.22 29.57 -11.29
C GLY A 444 -29.09 30.49 -11.78
N HIS A 445 -27.91 29.95 -12.13
CA HIS A 445 -26.76 30.70 -12.64
C HIS A 445 -26.34 30.22 -14.04
N THR A 446 -25.48 30.99 -14.70
CA THR A 446 -24.85 30.65 -16.00
C THR A 446 -23.40 30.19 -15.87
N ILE A 447 -22.85 30.15 -14.65
CA ILE A 447 -21.46 29.77 -14.38
C ILE A 447 -21.34 28.25 -14.39
N GLY A 448 -20.51 27.73 -15.31
CA GLY A 448 -20.14 26.33 -15.40
C GLY A 448 -19.08 25.92 -14.37
N THR A 449 -19.06 24.64 -14.00
CA THR A 449 -18.17 24.03 -13.00
C THR A 449 -17.88 22.56 -13.34
N THR A 450 -16.96 21.93 -12.61
CA THR A 450 -16.65 20.48 -12.69
C THR A 450 -16.90 19.78 -11.35
N LEU A 451 -17.08 18.46 -11.31
CA LEU A 451 -17.14 17.74 -10.03
C LEU A 451 -15.88 17.97 -9.19
N PHE A 452 -14.69 18.05 -9.83
CA PHE A 452 -13.44 18.31 -9.11
C PHE A 452 -13.33 19.73 -8.55
N ASP A 453 -14.19 20.66 -8.98
CA ASP A 453 -14.33 21.98 -8.34
C ASP A 453 -15.28 21.95 -7.13
N THR A 454 -16.18 20.95 -7.04
CA THR A 454 -17.03 20.74 -5.84
C THR A 454 -16.25 20.10 -4.69
N PHE A 455 -15.37 19.14 -5.00
CA PHE A 455 -14.57 18.40 -4.01
C PHE A 455 -13.50 19.28 -3.33
N LYS A 456 -13.24 19.08 -2.03
CA LYS A 456 -12.16 19.75 -1.26
C LYS A 456 -11.42 18.78 -0.34
N SER A 457 -10.26 19.20 0.15
CA SER A 457 -9.36 18.42 1.02
C SER A 457 -9.73 18.44 2.52
N ASN A 458 -10.82 19.09 2.92
CA ASN A 458 -11.19 19.28 4.34
C ASN A 458 -12.60 18.77 4.72
N HIS A 459 -13.29 18.06 3.82
CA HIS A 459 -14.60 17.47 4.07
C HIS A 459 -14.85 16.23 3.18
N HIS A 460 -15.89 15.46 3.49
CA HIS A 460 -16.44 14.43 2.61
C HIS A 460 -17.47 15.06 1.66
N THR A 461 -17.57 14.60 0.41
CA THR A 461 -18.61 15.09 -0.51
C THR A 461 -19.59 13.96 -0.82
N ALA A 462 -20.87 14.19 -0.54
CA ALA A 462 -21.96 13.30 -0.91
C ALA A 462 -22.58 13.81 -2.22
N LEU A 463 -22.32 13.11 -3.33
CA LEU A 463 -23.01 13.32 -4.59
C LEU A 463 -24.38 12.64 -4.52
N ILE A 464 -25.43 13.37 -4.86
CA ILE A 464 -26.81 12.93 -4.72
C ILE A 464 -27.49 13.11 -6.07
N PHE A 465 -27.80 11.99 -6.71
CA PHE A 465 -28.52 11.95 -7.98
C PHE A 465 -29.97 11.57 -7.70
N PRO A 466 -30.97 12.44 -7.91
CA PRO A 466 -32.36 12.08 -7.77
C PRO A 466 -32.79 11.20 -8.96
N GLY A 467 -33.51 10.13 -8.67
CA GLY A 467 -34.21 9.35 -9.69
C GLY A 467 -35.52 10.01 -10.10
N SER A 468 -36.50 9.19 -10.48
CA SER A 468 -37.85 9.65 -10.82
C SER A 468 -38.56 10.37 -9.66
N GLY A 469 -39.59 11.17 -9.98
CA GLY A 469 -40.25 12.10 -9.05
C GLY A 469 -40.80 11.45 -7.77
N ASP A 470 -41.18 10.17 -7.83
CA ASP A 470 -41.69 9.40 -6.69
C ASP A 470 -40.63 9.13 -5.60
N GLN A 471 -39.36 9.44 -5.87
CA GLN A 471 -38.22 9.19 -4.97
C GLN A 471 -37.71 10.46 -4.26
N VAL A 472 -38.34 11.62 -4.52
CA VAL A 472 -38.08 12.88 -3.81
C VAL A 472 -38.14 12.75 -2.28
N PRO A 473 -39.07 11.99 -1.64
CA PRO A 473 -39.08 11.81 -0.19
C PRO A 473 -37.81 11.13 0.34
N GLN A 474 -37.27 10.15 -0.38
CA GLN A 474 -36.08 9.40 -0.01
C GLN A 474 -34.82 10.27 -0.18
N VAL A 475 -34.72 11.04 -1.27
CA VAL A 475 -33.64 12.02 -1.47
C VAL A 475 -33.65 13.10 -0.37
N LYS A 476 -34.84 13.59 0.00
CA LYS A 476 -35.03 14.48 1.14
C LYS A 476 -34.54 13.84 2.45
N GLN A 477 -34.91 12.59 2.73
CA GLN A 477 -34.46 11.86 3.91
C GLN A 477 -32.93 11.71 3.96
N ALA A 478 -32.27 11.49 2.82
CA ALA A 478 -30.80 11.43 2.74
C ALA A 478 -30.16 12.80 3.06
N LEU A 479 -30.67 13.89 2.48
CA LEU A 479 -30.23 15.26 2.76
C LEU A 479 -30.42 15.65 4.24
N GLU A 480 -31.57 15.30 4.82
CA GLU A 480 -31.84 15.50 6.26
C GLU A 480 -30.87 14.68 7.14
N THR A 481 -30.54 13.44 6.74
CA THR A 481 -29.56 12.61 7.46
C THR A 481 -28.15 13.20 7.41
N PHE A 482 -27.73 13.80 6.29
CA PHE A 482 -26.43 14.49 6.22
C PHE A 482 -26.38 15.75 7.10
N ARG A 483 -27.51 16.42 7.32
CA ARG A 483 -27.64 17.56 8.26
C ARG A 483 -27.57 17.16 9.74
N GLU A 484 -27.62 15.86 10.08
CA GLU A 484 -27.37 15.37 11.45
C GLU A 484 -25.87 15.36 11.82
N TYR A 485 -24.96 15.48 10.84
CA TYR A 485 -23.51 15.54 11.07
C TYR A 485 -23.01 16.97 11.38
N PRO A 486 -21.85 17.12 12.06
CA PRO A 486 -21.24 18.43 12.31
C PRO A 486 -21.09 19.29 11.05
N ALA A 487 -21.47 20.55 11.15
CA ALA A 487 -21.50 21.47 10.01
C ALA A 487 -20.14 21.56 9.29
N GLY A 488 -20.14 21.28 7.98
CA GLY A 488 -18.94 21.29 7.15
C GLY A 488 -18.14 19.98 7.15
N LEU A 489 -18.49 18.95 7.93
CA LEU A 489 -17.87 17.62 7.83
C LEU A 489 -18.23 16.93 6.51
N VAL A 490 -19.50 17.02 6.11
CA VAL A 490 -20.01 16.53 4.82
C VAL A 490 -20.56 17.72 4.04
N LYS A 491 -20.34 17.72 2.72
CA LYS A 491 -20.99 18.63 1.77
C LYS A 491 -21.83 17.85 0.77
N THR A 492 -23.08 18.24 0.63
CA THR A 492 -24.08 17.60 -0.23
C THR A 492 -24.20 18.32 -1.56
N VAL A 493 -23.97 17.59 -2.66
CA VAL A 493 -24.06 18.11 -4.03
C VAL A 493 -25.19 17.38 -4.74
N LEU A 494 -26.31 18.06 -4.94
CA LEU A 494 -27.46 17.57 -5.70
C LEU A 494 -27.19 17.76 -7.20
N ILE A 495 -27.13 16.67 -7.96
CA ILE A 495 -26.82 16.67 -9.39
C ILE A 495 -28.10 16.34 -10.16
N LEU A 496 -28.64 17.31 -10.90
CA LEU A 496 -29.91 17.18 -11.61
C LEU A 496 -29.71 16.79 -13.09
N PRO A 497 -30.50 15.84 -13.64
CA PRO A 497 -30.48 15.53 -15.06
C PRO A 497 -31.18 16.63 -15.87
N GLY A 498 -30.39 17.41 -16.61
CA GLY A 498 -30.89 18.49 -17.46
C GLY A 498 -31.71 19.55 -16.70
N PHE A 499 -32.61 20.26 -17.41
CA PHE A 499 -33.41 21.36 -16.87
C PHE A 499 -34.61 20.91 -15.99
N SER A 500 -34.46 19.81 -15.23
CA SER A 500 -35.48 19.31 -14.31
C SER A 500 -35.56 20.16 -13.03
N CYS A 501 -36.75 20.63 -12.67
CA CYS A 501 -36.93 21.54 -11.52
C CYS A 501 -37.25 20.77 -10.23
N PHE A 502 -36.28 20.67 -9.32
CA PHE A 502 -36.40 20.02 -8.01
C PHE A 502 -36.25 21.02 -6.84
N GLY A 503 -36.96 22.16 -6.89
CA GLY A 503 -36.75 23.32 -6.00
C GLY A 503 -36.64 23.01 -4.50
N ILE A 504 -37.51 22.13 -3.98
CA ILE A 504 -37.51 21.74 -2.55
C ILE A 504 -36.26 20.94 -2.12
N LEU A 505 -35.57 20.29 -3.06
CA LEU A 505 -34.33 19.56 -2.79
C LEU A 505 -33.09 20.46 -2.90
N SER A 506 -33.12 21.49 -3.76
CA SER A 506 -32.02 22.47 -3.85
C SER A 506 -31.91 23.37 -2.62
N GLU A 507 -33.00 23.59 -1.86
CA GLU A 507 -32.96 24.24 -0.54
C GLU A 507 -32.41 23.32 0.59
N LEU A 508 -32.36 22.01 0.33
CA LEU A 508 -31.93 21.00 1.32
C LEU A 508 -30.45 20.59 1.16
N SER A 509 -29.86 20.78 -0.01
CA SER A 509 -28.42 20.52 -0.28
C SER A 509 -27.54 21.74 0.02
N ASP A 510 -26.23 21.52 0.15
CA ASP A 510 -25.23 22.60 0.21
C ASP A 510 -24.99 23.24 -1.16
N MET A 511 -25.23 22.46 -2.22
CA MET A 511 -25.02 22.85 -3.62
C MET A 511 -25.99 22.07 -4.52
N ALA A 512 -26.60 22.75 -5.48
CA ALA A 512 -27.38 22.14 -6.55
C ALA A 512 -26.80 22.53 -7.92
N VAL A 513 -26.57 21.52 -8.77
CA VAL A 513 -26.00 21.67 -10.12
C VAL A 513 -26.82 20.87 -11.13
N VAL A 514 -26.89 21.38 -12.36
CA VAL A 514 -27.47 20.71 -13.52
C VAL A 514 -26.34 20.07 -14.33
N ASP A 515 -26.46 18.77 -14.59
CA ASP A 515 -25.57 18.04 -15.50
C ASP A 515 -26.04 18.27 -16.95
N THR A 516 -25.56 19.35 -17.58
CA THR A 516 -26.10 19.84 -18.86
C THR A 516 -25.77 18.95 -20.06
N GLN A 517 -24.82 18.03 -19.90
CA GLN A 517 -24.35 17.11 -20.96
C GLN A 517 -24.46 15.62 -20.56
N GLY A 518 -25.02 15.32 -19.38
CA GLY A 518 -25.15 13.95 -18.87
C GLY A 518 -23.82 13.29 -18.46
N TYR A 519 -22.73 14.05 -18.31
CA TYR A 519 -21.41 13.50 -18.03
C TYR A 519 -21.30 12.95 -16.61
N ALA A 520 -21.93 13.56 -15.62
CA ALA A 520 -21.91 13.04 -14.25
C ALA A 520 -22.76 11.77 -14.15
N HIS A 521 -23.97 11.77 -14.71
CA HIS A 521 -24.82 10.58 -14.73
C HIS A 521 -24.15 9.42 -15.48
N LYS A 522 -23.53 9.69 -16.64
CA LYS A 522 -22.80 8.68 -17.41
C LYS A 522 -21.57 8.15 -16.66
N ASN A 523 -20.70 9.03 -16.16
CA ASN A 523 -19.43 8.62 -15.55
C ASN A 523 -19.62 7.89 -14.20
N TYR A 524 -20.77 8.07 -13.54
CA TYR A 524 -21.16 7.36 -12.31
C TYR A 524 -22.18 6.23 -12.55
N ALA A 525 -22.46 5.85 -13.80
CA ALA A 525 -23.39 4.78 -14.20
C ALA A 525 -24.80 4.91 -13.57
N ILE A 526 -25.31 6.14 -13.48
CA ILE A 526 -26.58 6.45 -12.83
C ILE A 526 -27.76 6.16 -13.75
N GLU A 527 -28.61 5.21 -13.33
CA GLU A 527 -29.91 4.92 -13.95
C GLU A 527 -30.94 6.00 -13.56
N GLN A 528 -31.77 6.43 -14.51
CA GLN A 528 -32.68 7.58 -14.34
C GLN A 528 -33.81 7.33 -13.33
N ASP A 529 -34.11 6.07 -13.02
CA ASP A 529 -35.20 5.66 -12.14
C ASP A 529 -34.75 5.29 -10.70
N GLU A 530 -33.48 5.48 -10.31
CA GLU A 530 -33.02 5.14 -8.95
C GLU A 530 -32.15 6.21 -8.26
N ALA A 531 -32.70 6.81 -7.20
CA ALA A 531 -32.12 7.84 -6.37
C ALA A 531 -30.87 7.36 -5.62
N THR A 532 -29.72 7.68 -6.20
CA THR A 532 -28.40 7.14 -5.86
C THR A 532 -27.59 8.16 -5.04
N VAL A 533 -26.92 7.70 -3.98
CA VAL A 533 -25.99 8.53 -3.19
C VAL A 533 -24.58 7.95 -3.30
N VAL A 534 -23.65 8.73 -3.87
CA VAL A 534 -22.22 8.36 -3.96
C VAL A 534 -21.44 9.24 -2.99
N ILE A 535 -20.84 8.63 -1.97
CA ILE A 535 -20.00 9.33 -1.01
C ILE A 535 -18.56 9.32 -1.53
N ALA A 536 -18.19 10.40 -2.21
CA ALA A 536 -16.81 10.75 -2.54
C ALA A 536 -16.10 11.19 -1.23
N SER A 537 -15.69 10.20 -0.46
CA SER A 537 -15.20 10.38 0.89
C SER A 537 -13.74 10.80 0.92
N THR A 538 -13.51 12.10 1.12
CA THR A 538 -12.25 12.72 1.61
C THR A 538 -11.02 12.61 0.69
N PRO A 539 -9.98 13.47 0.86
CA PRO A 539 -8.79 13.47 0.01
C PRO A 539 -8.08 12.11 0.07
N PRO A 540 -8.14 11.27 -0.99
CA PRO A 540 -7.62 11.63 -2.31
C PRO A 540 -8.59 11.45 -3.52
N TYR A 541 -9.88 11.76 -3.42
CA TYR A 541 -10.91 11.45 -4.45
C TYR A 541 -11.10 9.94 -4.68
N TYR A 542 -11.50 9.20 -3.65
CA TYR A 542 -11.92 7.79 -3.80
C TYR A 542 -13.38 7.64 -3.35
N SER A 543 -14.13 6.82 -4.07
CA SER A 543 -15.57 6.62 -3.90
C SER A 543 -15.84 5.59 -2.80
N TYR A 544 -15.49 5.87 -1.54
CA TYR A 544 -15.58 4.86 -0.48
C TYR A 544 -17.01 4.33 -0.21
N ALA A 545 -18.08 5.02 -0.61
CA ALA A 545 -19.40 4.40 -0.63
C ALA A 545 -20.24 4.71 -1.88
N MET A 546 -20.90 3.67 -2.39
CA MET A 546 -22.00 3.75 -3.35
C MET A 546 -23.24 3.17 -2.69
N VAL A 547 -24.04 4.07 -2.11
CA VAL A 547 -25.30 3.74 -1.45
C VAL A 547 -26.39 3.84 -2.50
N TYR A 548 -26.74 2.70 -3.10
CA TYR A 548 -27.60 2.65 -4.28
C TYR A 548 -29.04 3.11 -4.00
N ARG A 549 -29.48 3.09 -2.73
CA ARG A 549 -30.82 3.52 -2.32
C ARG A 549 -30.77 4.50 -1.16
N CYS A 550 -31.38 5.67 -1.36
CA CYS A 550 -31.53 6.68 -0.29
C CYS A 550 -32.20 6.13 1.00
N ALA A 551 -33.04 5.10 0.89
CA ALA A 551 -33.65 4.41 2.04
C ALA A 551 -32.63 3.66 2.93
N SER A 552 -31.47 3.26 2.41
CA SER A 552 -30.44 2.52 3.16
C SER A 552 -29.79 3.36 4.27
N LEU A 553 -29.71 4.70 4.14
CA LEU A 553 -28.82 5.53 4.97
C LEU A 553 -29.07 5.42 6.48
N LYS A 554 -30.34 5.37 6.93
CA LYS A 554 -30.64 5.23 8.38
C LYS A 554 -30.41 3.82 8.93
N SER A 555 -30.25 2.80 8.09
CA SER A 555 -29.82 1.47 8.54
C SER A 555 -28.31 1.41 8.85
N CYS A 556 -27.52 2.34 8.29
CA CYS A 556 -26.09 2.46 8.57
C CYS A 556 -25.81 3.20 9.89
N THR A 557 -26.66 4.14 10.31
CA THR A 557 -26.42 4.95 11.53
C THR A 557 -26.86 4.26 12.83
N VAL A 558 -27.85 3.36 12.80
CA VAL A 558 -28.26 2.57 13.99
C VAL A 558 -28.35 1.07 13.69
N SER A 559 -27.38 0.54 12.95
CA SER A 559 -27.00 -0.86 13.13
C SER A 559 -25.55 -0.95 13.61
N SER A 560 -25.37 -1.47 14.82
CA SER A 560 -24.09 -2.06 15.19
C SER A 560 -23.91 -3.31 14.33
N ARG A 561 -23.24 -3.16 13.18
CA ARG A 561 -22.57 -4.29 12.52
C ARG A 561 -21.48 -4.79 13.47
N ARG A 562 -21.90 -5.61 14.46
CA ARG A 562 -21.01 -6.62 15.05
C ARG A 562 -20.34 -7.35 13.88
N PRO A 563 -19.02 -7.61 13.89
CA PRO A 563 -18.37 -8.38 12.83
C PRO A 563 -19.14 -9.70 12.64
N ARG A 564 -19.74 -9.87 11.45
CA ARG A 564 -20.97 -10.66 11.17
C ARG A 564 -21.23 -11.82 12.15
N SER A 565 -21.89 -11.52 13.28
CA SER A 565 -22.38 -12.54 14.20
C SER A 565 -23.66 -13.15 13.61
N TRP A 566 -23.57 -14.37 13.10
CA TRP A 566 -24.69 -15.10 12.49
C TRP A 566 -25.86 -15.25 13.48
N ASN A 567 -26.97 -14.56 13.21
CA ASN A 567 -28.24 -14.82 13.87
C ASN A 567 -28.88 -16.08 13.27
N ASN A 568 -28.59 -17.25 13.85
CA ASN A 568 -29.54 -18.36 13.81
C ASN A 568 -30.63 -18.06 14.84
N GLY A 569 -31.87 -17.90 14.38
CA GLY A 569 -32.94 -17.33 15.19
C GLY A 569 -33.52 -18.29 16.24
N GLN A 570 -33.67 -17.78 17.46
CA GLN A 570 -34.74 -18.13 18.40
C GLN A 570 -35.02 -16.93 19.33
N SER A 571 -36.27 -16.79 19.77
CA SER A 571 -36.78 -15.57 20.42
C SER A 571 -36.85 -15.68 21.95
N SER A 572 -36.40 -14.65 22.66
CA SER A 572 -36.75 -14.35 24.07
C SER A 572 -36.31 -12.92 24.46
N PRO A 573 -36.94 -12.31 25.49
CA PRO A 573 -36.86 -10.86 25.77
C PRO A 573 -35.59 -10.42 26.54
N PRO A 574 -35.29 -9.10 26.59
CA PRO A 574 -34.03 -8.58 27.12
C PRO A 574 -34.01 -8.42 28.65
N ILE A 575 -32.82 -8.55 29.24
CA ILE A 575 -32.49 -8.05 30.59
C ILE A 575 -31.44 -6.95 30.42
N ALA A 576 -31.75 -5.75 30.91
CA ALA A 576 -30.80 -4.64 30.93
C ALA A 576 -29.89 -4.73 32.16
N LEU A 577 -28.58 -4.57 31.98
CA LEU A 577 -27.64 -4.35 33.07
C LEU A 577 -26.79 -3.11 32.80
N SER A 578 -26.88 -2.16 33.72
CA SER A 578 -26.02 -0.98 33.79
C SER A 578 -24.88 -1.24 34.78
N ARG A 579 -23.81 -0.43 34.69
CA ARG A 579 -22.77 -0.22 35.71
C ARG A 579 -22.25 -1.47 36.47
N ILE A 580 -21.01 -1.83 36.17
CA ILE A 580 -19.99 -2.06 37.22
C ILE A 580 -18.68 -1.45 36.71
N HIS A 581 -17.89 -0.92 37.64
CA HIS A 581 -16.62 -0.23 37.41
C HIS A 581 -15.62 -0.79 38.42
N ARG A 582 -14.33 -0.72 38.08
CA ARG A 582 -13.13 -0.96 38.91
C ARG A 582 -12.55 -2.38 38.99
N ASP A 583 -11.23 -2.34 39.27
CA ASP A 583 -10.33 -3.33 39.85
C ASP A 583 -10.08 -4.66 39.10
N ILE A 584 -8.93 -4.72 38.43
CA ILE A 584 -7.98 -5.85 38.33
C ILE A 584 -6.62 -5.27 37.88
N ASP A 585 -5.53 -5.75 38.49
CA ASP A 585 -4.20 -5.12 38.42
C ASP A 585 -3.38 -5.42 37.14
N PHE A 586 -2.33 -4.61 36.95
CA PHE A 586 -1.30 -4.78 35.92
C PHE A 586 -0.42 -6.02 36.16
N ILE A 587 -0.23 -6.85 35.14
CA ILE A 587 0.92 -7.76 35.01
C ILE A 587 1.46 -7.64 33.56
N PRO A 588 2.78 -7.40 33.34
CA PRO A 588 3.32 -7.13 32.02
C PRO A 588 3.70 -8.41 31.24
N SER A 589 3.08 -8.63 30.08
CA SER A 589 3.47 -9.71 29.14
C SER A 589 3.13 -9.35 27.68
N VAL A 590 3.73 -8.27 27.16
CA VAL A 590 3.34 -7.65 25.87
C VAL A 590 3.81 -8.45 24.65
N GLU A 591 4.90 -9.22 24.75
CA GLU A 591 5.55 -9.83 23.58
C GLU A 591 4.80 -11.02 22.96
N LEU A 592 4.11 -11.85 23.75
CA LEU A 592 3.37 -13.01 23.20
C LEU A 592 2.08 -12.60 22.46
N TRP A 593 1.48 -11.46 22.79
CA TRP A 593 0.11 -11.13 22.34
C TRP A 593 0.00 -10.81 20.85
N ASN A 594 1.11 -10.35 20.24
CA ASN A 594 1.15 -9.98 18.82
C ASN A 594 1.18 -11.19 17.89
N TYR A 595 1.77 -12.32 18.30
CA TYR A 595 1.89 -13.51 17.44
C TYR A 595 0.54 -14.20 17.20
N THR A 596 -0.38 -14.13 18.17
CA THR A 596 -1.71 -14.75 18.11
C THR A 596 -2.73 -14.01 17.24
N ARG A 597 -2.52 -12.73 16.89
CA ARG A 597 -3.52 -11.95 16.11
C ARG A 597 -3.52 -12.27 14.62
N SER A 598 -2.40 -12.70 14.05
CA SER A 598 -2.23 -12.91 12.60
C SER A 598 -2.94 -14.13 12.02
N LEU A 599 -3.63 -14.93 12.84
CA LEU A 599 -4.23 -16.23 12.46
C LEU A 599 -5.78 -16.24 12.53
N ALA A 600 -6.42 -15.09 12.76
CA ALA A 600 -7.81 -15.02 13.21
C ALA A 600 -8.77 -14.20 12.32
N TYR A 601 -8.65 -14.29 10.98
CA TYR A 601 -9.69 -13.78 10.07
C TYR A 601 -9.94 -14.70 8.86
N TYR A 602 -11.24 -15.03 8.68
CA TYR A 602 -12.01 -15.54 7.53
C TYR A 602 -12.93 -16.69 7.93
N GLN A 603 -14.22 -16.57 7.60
CA GLN A 603 -15.23 -17.58 7.92
C GLN A 603 -16.28 -17.76 6.81
N THR A 604 -16.66 -19.02 6.61
CA THR A 604 -17.45 -19.60 5.51
C THR A 604 -18.92 -19.19 5.41
N CYS A 605 -19.45 -19.19 4.18
CA CYS A 605 -20.89 -19.28 3.89
C CYS A 605 -21.23 -20.50 3.00
N SER A 606 -21.49 -21.66 3.60
CA SER A 606 -22.40 -22.68 3.04
C SER A 606 -22.99 -23.53 4.17
N SER A 607 -24.11 -24.21 3.92
CA SER A 607 -25.04 -24.65 4.98
C SER A 607 -25.09 -26.18 5.19
N LYS A 608 -25.73 -26.58 6.32
CA LYS A 608 -26.00 -27.95 6.79
C LYS A 608 -24.83 -28.73 7.41
N ALA A 609 -24.71 -28.52 8.73
CA ALA A 609 -24.01 -29.29 9.76
C ALA A 609 -23.49 -30.71 9.43
N ARG A 610 -22.17 -30.86 9.47
CA ARG A 610 -21.42 -31.55 10.57
C ARG A 610 -19.96 -31.07 10.53
N TYR A 611 -19.33 -30.88 11.69
CA TYR A 611 -18.02 -30.21 11.76
C TYR A 611 -16.89 -31.13 11.31
N ARG A 612 -16.11 -30.67 10.32
CA ARG A 612 -14.95 -31.38 9.75
C ARG A 612 -13.68 -30.69 10.26
N LEU A 613 -12.80 -31.43 10.94
CA LEU A 613 -11.46 -30.97 11.28
C LEU A 613 -10.47 -31.62 10.30
N THR A 614 -9.85 -30.81 9.44
CA THR A 614 -8.86 -31.27 8.48
C THR A 614 -7.53 -30.61 8.80
N ILE A 615 -6.52 -31.42 9.14
CA ILE A 615 -5.12 -31.00 9.22
C ILE A 615 -4.32 -32.00 8.38
N SER A 616 -3.67 -31.51 7.33
CA SER A 616 -2.89 -32.31 6.40
C SER A 616 -1.42 -31.98 6.54
N VAL A 617 -0.61 -32.92 7.02
CA VAL A 617 0.84 -32.85 6.94
C VAL A 617 1.28 -33.71 5.76
N ILE A 618 2.01 -33.12 4.82
CA ILE A 618 2.63 -33.84 3.72
C ILE A 618 3.92 -34.46 4.25
N ASN A 619 4.11 -35.76 4.04
CA ASN A 619 5.30 -36.49 4.44
C ASN A 619 5.89 -37.17 3.20
N LEU A 620 7.08 -36.73 2.79
CA LEU A 620 7.86 -37.27 1.67
C LEU A 620 8.98 -38.13 2.26
N ARG A 621 9.12 -39.36 1.75
CA ARG A 621 9.97 -40.41 2.35
C ARG A 621 11.47 -40.15 2.13
N PRO A 622 12.30 -40.38 3.16
CA PRO A 622 13.55 -41.12 3.03
C PRO A 622 13.27 -42.60 2.73
N MET A 623 14.10 -43.24 1.90
CA MET A 623 14.16 -44.71 1.81
C MET A 623 15.43 -45.27 2.46
N MET A 624 15.23 -45.94 3.60
CA MET A 624 16.19 -46.74 4.36
C MET A 624 17.40 -45.98 4.98
N ALA A 625 17.73 -46.11 6.27
CA ALA A 625 17.17 -46.98 7.31
C ALA A 625 17.16 -46.33 8.71
N SER A 626 15.96 -46.09 9.27
CA SER A 626 15.70 -45.97 10.71
C SER A 626 14.20 -46.22 10.99
N PRO A 627 13.80 -46.99 12.03
CA PRO A 627 12.43 -47.47 12.18
C PRO A 627 11.54 -46.54 13.03
N HIS A 628 11.32 -45.30 12.57
CA HIS A 628 10.46 -44.32 13.26
C HIS A 628 9.31 -43.85 12.37
N VAL A 629 8.14 -44.47 12.55
CA VAL A 629 6.86 -44.03 11.99
C VAL A 629 6.05 -43.39 13.11
N HIS A 630 5.53 -42.18 12.88
CA HIS A 630 4.80 -41.40 13.88
C HIS A 630 3.30 -41.36 13.59
N HIS A 631 2.50 -41.81 14.55
CA HIS A 631 1.04 -41.68 14.57
C HIS A 631 0.61 -40.99 15.86
N PHE A 632 -0.47 -40.21 15.80
CA PHE A 632 -0.99 -39.43 16.94
C PHE A 632 -2.43 -39.85 17.23
N TYR A 633 -2.77 -39.99 18.51
CA TYR A 633 -4.10 -40.35 18.99
C TYR A 633 -4.50 -39.44 20.15
N LEU A 634 -5.79 -39.12 20.28
CA LEU A 634 -6.32 -38.36 21.40
C LEU A 634 -6.99 -39.32 22.39
N LYS A 635 -6.42 -39.44 23.59
CA LYS A 635 -6.99 -40.21 24.71
C LYS A 635 -7.39 -39.26 25.82
N LYS A 636 -8.67 -39.25 26.19
CA LYS A 636 -9.17 -38.49 27.34
C LYS A 636 -8.82 -39.25 28.63
N THR A 637 -8.17 -38.59 29.57
CA THR A 637 -7.92 -39.14 30.91
C THR A 637 -9.15 -38.98 31.80
N GLU A 638 -9.55 -40.05 32.48
CA GLU A 638 -10.65 -40.05 33.44
C GLU A 638 -10.21 -39.41 34.76
N ASN A 639 -10.29 -38.07 34.85
CA ASN A 639 -10.57 -37.31 36.08
C ASN A 639 -10.59 -35.77 35.88
N THR A 640 -10.27 -35.23 34.71
CA THR A 640 -10.28 -33.78 34.48
C THR A 640 -11.71 -33.20 34.48
N PRO A 641 -12.05 -32.22 35.35
CA PRO A 641 -13.39 -31.64 35.40
C PRO A 641 -13.79 -30.94 34.10
N ALA A 642 -15.06 -31.05 33.72
CA ALA A 642 -15.59 -30.51 32.46
C ALA A 642 -15.66 -28.97 32.46
N ARG A 643 -14.57 -28.31 32.09
CA ARG A 643 -14.59 -26.92 31.61
C ARG A 643 -15.13 -26.90 30.16
N PRO A 644 -15.89 -25.87 29.75
CA PRO A 644 -16.38 -25.77 28.38
C PRO A 644 -15.22 -25.58 27.40
N PHE A 645 -15.07 -26.48 26.44
CA PHE A 645 -14.07 -26.39 25.38
C PHE A 645 -14.38 -25.22 24.45
N PHE A 646 -13.50 -24.22 24.38
CA PHE A 646 -13.58 -23.15 23.38
C PHE A 646 -13.18 -23.69 22.00
N SER A 647 -14.01 -23.44 20.99
CA SER A 647 -13.87 -23.99 19.65
C SER A 647 -12.99 -23.12 18.73
N PHE A 648 -11.67 -23.35 18.79
CA PHE A 648 -10.74 -22.77 17.82
C PHE A 648 -10.89 -23.44 16.44
N LYS A 649 -11.45 -22.71 15.47
CA LYS A 649 -11.47 -23.10 14.04
C LYS A 649 -10.20 -22.61 13.33
N PHE A 650 -9.14 -23.40 13.35
CA PHE A 650 -8.02 -23.23 12.42
C PHE A 650 -8.37 -23.84 11.04
N PRO A 651 -8.23 -23.09 9.92
CA PRO A 651 -8.08 -23.67 8.60
C PRO A 651 -6.66 -24.21 8.39
N LEU A 652 -6.52 -25.19 7.49
CA LEU A 652 -5.31 -26.01 7.25
C LEU A 652 -3.99 -25.20 7.24
N LEU A 653 -3.03 -25.60 8.09
CA LEU A 653 -1.63 -25.19 7.97
C LEU A 653 -0.89 -26.00 6.88
N LEU A 654 -1.29 -25.80 5.62
CA LEU A 654 -0.60 -26.39 4.48
C LEU A 654 0.60 -25.49 4.12
N ILE A 655 1.78 -25.78 4.67
CA ILE A 655 3.02 -25.04 4.37
C ILE A 655 3.46 -25.38 2.94
N ASN A 656 2.88 -24.69 1.98
CA ASN A 656 3.35 -24.63 0.60
C ASN A 656 4.04 -23.26 0.44
N LEU A 657 5.38 -23.25 0.43
CA LEU A 657 6.22 -22.04 0.48
C LEU A 657 6.28 -21.29 -0.86
N PHE A 658 5.10 -20.98 -1.42
CA PHE A 658 4.90 -20.12 -2.58
C PHE A 658 4.41 -18.73 -2.17
N THR A 659 5.14 -18.12 -1.24
CA THR A 659 5.34 -16.68 -1.05
C THR A 659 6.39 -16.50 0.06
N TRP A 660 7.10 -15.36 0.09
CA TRP A 660 8.09 -14.98 1.12
C TRP A 660 9.45 -15.72 1.14
N HIS A 661 10.23 -15.56 0.06
CA HIS A 661 11.63 -15.05 0.00
C HIS A 661 12.75 -15.50 0.98
N ASN A 662 12.53 -16.37 1.97
CA ASN A 662 13.61 -17.17 2.59
C ASN A 662 13.01 -18.32 3.42
N PRO A 663 13.12 -19.59 2.98
CA PRO A 663 12.58 -20.73 3.71
C PRO A 663 13.36 -20.98 5.02
N LEU A 664 12.66 -21.01 6.15
CA LEU A 664 13.24 -21.37 7.44
C LEU A 664 13.40 -22.89 7.54
N PHE A 665 14.57 -23.41 7.20
CA PHE A 665 14.89 -24.84 7.25
C PHE A 665 15.01 -25.37 8.69
N LEU A 666 13.89 -25.78 9.27
CA LEU A 666 13.85 -26.62 10.47
C LEU A 666 13.86 -28.11 10.07
N GLY A 667 14.75 -28.89 10.66
CA GLY A 667 14.69 -30.35 10.58
C GLY A 667 13.36 -30.87 11.15
N GLN A 668 12.76 -31.87 10.50
CA GLN A 668 11.45 -32.41 10.89
C GLN A 668 11.44 -32.88 12.36
N ASN A 669 12.52 -33.54 12.79
CA ASN A 669 12.77 -33.94 14.18
C ASN A 669 12.72 -32.77 15.18
N ILE A 670 13.27 -31.59 14.84
CA ILE A 670 13.22 -30.38 15.68
C ILE A 670 11.80 -29.81 15.70
N HIS A 671 11.12 -29.78 14.55
CA HIS A 671 9.73 -29.30 14.43
C HIS A 671 8.78 -30.16 15.27
N GLU A 672 8.83 -31.49 15.11
CA GLU A 672 8.01 -32.45 15.87
C GLU A 672 8.33 -32.39 17.38
N ARG A 673 9.60 -32.17 17.76
CA ARG A 673 9.98 -31.95 19.15
C ARG A 673 9.32 -30.71 19.74
N ILE A 674 9.38 -29.57 19.05
CA ILE A 674 8.77 -28.31 19.51
C ILE A 674 7.24 -28.46 19.67
N LEU A 675 6.57 -29.09 18.69
CA LEU A 675 5.14 -29.39 18.79
C LEU A 675 4.80 -30.25 20.02
N ARG A 676 5.60 -31.29 20.30
CA ARG A 676 5.43 -32.16 21.46
C ARG A 676 5.63 -31.42 22.79
N GLU A 677 6.77 -30.72 22.92
CA GLU A 677 7.28 -30.22 24.20
C GLU A 677 6.68 -28.87 24.64
N HIS A 678 6.11 -28.09 23.72
CA HIS A 678 5.58 -26.74 24.01
C HIS A 678 4.14 -26.48 23.54
N ILE A 679 3.51 -27.41 22.81
CA ILE A 679 2.14 -27.23 22.32
C ILE A 679 1.25 -28.39 22.77
N PHE A 680 1.59 -29.63 22.44
CA PHE A 680 0.75 -30.78 22.79
C PHE A 680 0.73 -31.06 24.31
N ALA A 681 1.85 -30.88 25.01
CA ALA A 681 1.91 -30.97 26.47
C ALA A 681 0.93 -30.00 27.17
N ASP A 682 0.94 -28.72 26.78
CA ASP A 682 0.13 -27.65 27.38
C ASP A 682 -1.39 -27.84 27.19
N TYR A 683 -1.79 -28.56 26.13
CA TYR A 683 -3.18 -28.96 25.90
C TYR A 683 -3.53 -30.37 26.41
N GLY A 684 -2.63 -31.02 27.16
CA GLY A 684 -2.85 -32.34 27.76
C GLY A 684 -2.88 -33.50 26.75
N VAL A 685 -2.27 -33.33 25.57
CA VAL A 685 -2.23 -34.33 24.50
C VAL A 685 -1.02 -35.24 24.67
N GLN A 686 -1.25 -36.50 25.03
CA GLN A 686 -0.22 -37.53 25.11
C GLN A 686 0.23 -37.97 23.71
N VAL A 687 1.54 -37.93 23.45
CA VAL A 687 2.16 -38.40 22.20
C VAL A 687 2.93 -39.70 22.48
N GLU A 688 2.45 -40.83 21.96
CA GLU A 688 3.18 -42.10 22.00
C GLU A 688 4.04 -42.25 20.74
N LEU A 689 5.36 -42.41 20.92
CA LEU A 689 6.31 -42.64 19.83
C LEU A 689 6.49 -44.15 19.61
N GLY A 690 6.65 -44.57 18.36
CA GLY A 690 6.82 -45.99 18.03
C GLY A 690 5.51 -46.80 18.11
N THR A 691 4.37 -46.18 17.83
CA THR A 691 3.05 -46.85 17.78
C THR A 691 2.47 -46.70 16.37
N GLU A 692 2.28 -47.81 15.64
CA GLU A 692 1.84 -47.83 14.24
C GLU A 692 0.41 -48.36 14.10
N LEU A 693 -0.45 -47.72 13.30
CA LEU A 693 -1.82 -48.22 13.05
C LEU A 693 -1.81 -49.37 12.03
N ARG A 694 -2.25 -50.58 12.45
CA ARG A 694 -2.47 -51.73 11.55
C ARG A 694 -3.85 -51.70 10.91
N SER A 695 -4.89 -51.48 11.69
CA SER A 695 -6.28 -51.42 11.24
C SER A 695 -7.16 -50.70 12.28
N PHE A 696 -8.44 -50.50 11.96
CA PHE A 696 -9.44 -50.11 12.95
C PHE A 696 -10.82 -50.71 12.65
N GLU A 697 -11.66 -50.83 13.67
CA GLU A 697 -13.09 -51.15 13.55
C GLU A 697 -13.92 -49.93 13.97
N GLN A 698 -14.96 -49.60 13.20
CA GLN A 698 -15.85 -48.48 13.50
C GLN A 698 -17.21 -48.98 13.99
N HIS A 699 -17.59 -48.54 15.19
CA HIS A 699 -18.88 -48.83 15.81
C HIS A 699 -19.74 -47.54 15.86
N ALA A 700 -20.95 -47.62 16.43
CA ALA A 700 -21.91 -46.52 16.40
C ALA A 700 -21.52 -45.32 17.31
N ASP A 701 -20.79 -45.59 18.39
CA ASP A 701 -20.40 -44.64 19.45
C ASP A 701 -18.88 -44.45 19.57
N HIS A 702 -18.06 -45.30 18.93
CA HIS A 702 -16.61 -45.32 19.09
C HIS A 702 -15.88 -46.02 17.93
N VAL A 703 -14.55 -45.95 17.94
CA VAL A 703 -13.63 -46.70 17.08
C VAL A 703 -12.70 -47.56 17.95
N VAL A 704 -12.40 -48.79 17.51
CA VAL A 704 -11.31 -49.59 18.07
C VAL A 704 -10.14 -49.53 17.11
N ALA A 705 -9.03 -48.92 17.53
CA ALA A 705 -7.80 -48.81 16.74
C ALA A 705 -6.83 -49.93 17.12
N HIS A 706 -6.46 -50.78 16.16
CA HIS A 706 -5.46 -51.84 16.35
C HIS A 706 -4.07 -51.29 16.04
N VAL A 707 -3.27 -51.12 17.09
CA VAL A 707 -1.95 -50.49 17.02
C VAL A 707 -0.86 -51.46 17.41
N VAL A 708 0.29 -51.41 16.72
CA VAL A 708 1.48 -52.19 17.07
C VAL A 708 2.55 -51.28 17.62
N LYS A 709 3.08 -51.61 18.80
CA LYS A 709 4.20 -50.90 19.43
C LYS A 709 5.52 -51.46 18.92
N THR A 710 6.37 -50.63 18.32
CA THR A 710 7.61 -51.05 17.65
C THR A 710 8.68 -51.56 18.63
N ALA A 711 8.53 -51.28 19.93
CA ALA A 711 9.44 -51.72 20.99
C ALA A 711 9.32 -53.21 21.34
N ASP A 712 8.13 -53.81 21.21
CA ASP A 712 7.89 -55.23 21.54
C ASP A 712 7.03 -55.99 20.52
N LEU A 713 6.64 -55.33 19.43
CA LEU A 713 5.81 -55.82 18.33
C LEU A 713 4.44 -56.39 18.73
N LYS A 714 3.93 -56.07 19.93
CA LYS A 714 2.58 -56.47 20.33
C LYS A 714 1.54 -55.58 19.68
N GLU A 715 0.43 -56.20 19.30
CA GLU A 715 -0.78 -55.53 18.83
C GLU A 715 -1.74 -55.28 20.01
N GLU A 716 -2.22 -54.05 20.15
CA GLU A 716 -3.10 -53.57 21.21
C GLU A 716 -4.34 -52.93 20.58
N GLY A 717 -5.54 -53.33 21.03
CA GLY A 717 -6.80 -52.74 20.58
C GLY A 717 -7.22 -51.58 21.48
N MET A 718 -7.01 -50.34 21.02
CA MET A 718 -7.37 -49.14 21.78
C MET A 718 -8.74 -48.59 21.36
N LYS A 719 -9.73 -48.65 22.26
CA LYS A 719 -11.00 -47.93 22.10
C LYS A 719 -10.75 -46.42 22.21
N VAL A 720 -11.22 -45.66 21.21
CA VAL A 720 -11.19 -44.20 21.15
C VAL A 720 -12.53 -43.67 20.65
N ASP A 721 -12.92 -42.47 21.09
CA ASP A 721 -14.15 -41.82 20.60
C ASP A 721 -14.04 -41.49 19.11
N TRP A 722 -12.84 -41.10 18.65
CA TRP A 722 -12.55 -40.69 17.28
C TRP A 722 -11.13 -41.10 16.86
N LEU A 723 -10.98 -41.48 15.59
CA LEU A 723 -9.70 -41.80 14.97
C LEU A 723 -9.43 -40.88 13.76
N ASN A 724 -8.20 -40.38 13.63
CA ASN A 724 -7.76 -39.53 12.51
C ASN A 724 -6.41 -40.04 11.96
N GLY A 725 -6.20 -39.93 10.65
CA GLY A 725 -5.09 -40.60 9.95
C GLY A 725 -4.18 -39.66 9.16
N ALA A 726 -3.23 -39.01 9.84
CA ALA A 726 -2.32 -38.01 9.26
C ALA A 726 -1.12 -38.57 8.45
N GLY A 727 -1.03 -39.90 8.25
CA GLY A 727 0.15 -40.60 7.68
C GLY A 727 0.43 -40.41 6.16
N GLY A 728 0.15 -39.24 5.59
CA GLY A 728 0.48 -38.89 4.21
C GLY A 728 0.01 -39.90 3.15
N THR A 729 0.87 -40.16 2.16
CA THR A 729 0.61 -41.12 1.06
C THR A 729 0.35 -42.55 1.55
N GLN A 730 0.94 -42.96 2.67
CA GLN A 730 0.85 -44.32 3.20
C GLN A 730 -0.27 -44.56 4.23
N SER A 731 -0.98 -43.51 4.68
CA SER A 731 -1.99 -43.53 5.76
C SER A 731 -2.93 -44.75 5.75
N THR A 732 -2.82 -45.59 6.77
CA THR A 732 -3.67 -46.77 7.01
C THR A 732 -5.16 -46.41 7.03
N VAL A 733 -5.53 -45.34 7.74
CA VAL A 733 -6.93 -44.88 7.84
C VAL A 733 -7.49 -44.55 6.46
N ARG A 734 -6.72 -43.85 5.61
CA ARG A 734 -7.16 -43.48 4.25
C ARG A 734 -7.39 -44.74 3.40
N LYS A 735 -6.46 -45.70 3.46
CA LYS A 735 -6.54 -46.98 2.72
C LYS A 735 -7.78 -47.79 3.14
N GLN A 736 -7.99 -47.96 4.45
CA GLN A 736 -9.09 -48.78 4.97
C GLN A 736 -10.48 -48.11 4.80
N LEU A 737 -10.55 -46.78 4.74
CA LEU A 737 -11.76 -46.04 4.32
C LEU A 737 -11.98 -46.03 2.79
N GLY A 738 -11.11 -46.66 1.99
CA GLY A 738 -11.22 -46.68 0.53
C GLY A 738 -11.03 -45.31 -0.15
N LEU A 739 -10.42 -44.35 0.54
CA LEU A 739 -10.32 -42.96 0.06
C LEU A 739 -9.14 -42.79 -0.92
N THR A 740 -9.47 -42.37 -2.14
CA THR A 740 -8.50 -42.11 -3.22
C THR A 740 -7.50 -41.03 -2.81
N PHE A 741 -6.21 -41.23 -3.14
CA PHE A 741 -5.21 -40.17 -3.07
C PHE A 741 -5.12 -39.49 -4.44
N VAL A 742 -5.32 -38.18 -4.49
CA VAL A 742 -5.24 -37.40 -5.73
C VAL A 742 -3.91 -36.65 -5.74
N GLY A 743 -2.94 -37.21 -6.47
CA GLY A 743 -1.61 -36.66 -6.64
C GLY A 743 -0.67 -37.72 -7.20
N ASP A 744 0.00 -37.40 -8.30
CA ASP A 744 0.89 -38.34 -8.99
C ASP A 744 2.15 -38.60 -8.16
N SER A 745 2.44 -39.88 -7.93
CA SER A 745 3.72 -40.32 -7.37
C SER A 745 4.67 -40.60 -8.53
N PRO A 746 5.73 -39.81 -8.75
CA PRO A 746 6.74 -40.17 -9.74
C PRO A 746 7.38 -41.49 -9.33
N THR A 747 7.25 -42.52 -10.17
CA THR A 747 7.61 -43.91 -9.85
C THR A 747 9.10 -44.21 -9.93
N GLU A 748 9.94 -43.22 -10.25
CA GLU A 748 11.34 -43.41 -10.65
C GLU A 748 12.35 -42.61 -9.81
N MET A 749 11.94 -42.03 -8.67
CA MET A 749 12.84 -41.23 -7.81
C MET A 749 13.04 -41.86 -6.43
N GLU A 750 13.96 -42.82 -6.35
CA GLU A 750 14.51 -43.28 -5.07
C GLU A 750 15.55 -42.25 -4.57
N ALA A 751 15.35 -41.73 -3.36
CA ALA A 751 16.27 -40.81 -2.69
C ALA A 751 16.61 -41.31 -1.28
N ILE A 752 17.91 -41.47 -1.01
CA ILE A 752 18.44 -41.72 0.33
C ILE A 752 18.63 -40.37 1.00
N LEU A 753 17.94 -40.14 2.12
CA LEU A 753 18.07 -38.95 2.96
C LEU A 753 18.55 -39.39 4.34
N SER A 754 19.64 -38.79 4.83
CA SER A 754 20.25 -39.13 6.13
C SER A 754 20.75 -37.88 6.86
N ASP A 755 20.34 -37.70 8.11
CA ASP A 755 20.86 -36.62 8.96
C ASP A 755 22.31 -36.89 9.37
N ILE A 756 23.24 -36.00 9.01
CA ILE A 756 24.66 -36.08 9.40
C ILE A 756 24.92 -35.06 10.51
N HIS A 757 25.20 -35.55 11.72
CA HIS A 757 25.43 -34.71 12.90
C HIS A 757 26.89 -34.27 13.01
N ILE A 758 27.24 -33.10 12.44
CA ILE A 758 28.59 -32.53 12.52
C ILE A 758 28.78 -31.82 13.88
N VAL A 759 29.69 -32.34 14.71
CA VAL A 759 30.04 -31.73 16.00
C VAL A 759 31.37 -30.99 15.87
N GLY A 760 31.30 -29.67 15.73
CA GLY A 760 32.47 -28.79 15.68
C GLY A 760 32.24 -27.51 16.51
N ARG A 761 33.27 -27.07 17.24
CA ARG A 761 33.27 -25.74 17.88
C ARG A 761 33.69 -24.71 16.86
N LEU A 762 32.86 -23.69 16.65
CA LEU A 762 33.25 -22.46 15.94
C LEU A 762 33.97 -21.52 16.91
N HIS A 763 34.80 -20.64 16.33
CA HIS A 763 35.77 -19.81 17.03
C HIS A 763 35.54 -18.32 16.79
#